data_AF-A0A534XD65-F1
#
_entry.id   AF-A0A534XD65-F1
#
_cell.length_a   1.000
_cell.length_b   1.000
_cell.length_c   1.000
_cell.angle_alpha   90.00
_cell.angle_beta   90.00
_cell.angle_gamma   90.00
#
_symmetry.space_group_name_H-M   'P 1'
#
loop_
_entity.id
_entity.type
_entity.pdbx_description
1 polymer ?
#
loop_
_entity_poly.entity_id
_entity_poly.type
_entity_poly.pdbx_seq_one_letter_code
_entity_poly.pdbx_strand_id
1 'polypeptide(L)'
;MARQAGTFRRLPAPPDGRGQRRRAPEADAGAPPGRAAGDPGEARPRPLGAGLLRGVRRPAEKASGGKGSRGVGRATLVARRRFGVATSAVAYRVGIDVGGTFTDFVLAAAGKLVLDKHPTTLADQSEGVLAGLARLAAREQVSLGALLAETELIVHGTTTADNTMIEMSGATTGLITSEGHRDEIEIRRGFKEDIWDPALPPPPPICPRRRRYGVPERLDFEGRVVVPLDEEAVRRACRRMKLQAVDSLAVVFLFSFVDSAHERRVREIAAEELPGVMVSLSHEVMPSAPEFERTSTTLVNAYVGPRISRYLSRLEGRLREAGFRGELLIMQSNGGVMTGGYVAQKAVAVMGSGPAGGVMGASAVAGAAGVKDFISVDMGGTSYDVCLVRGGTPDVKAGWNWHHRYLIGLPMVDVQSVGAGGGSIAHVEAGTLKVGPESAGAEPGPVCYGRGGEEPTVTDANLVLGYLNPAAFSGGTMRLDVEGAHAALKQRVATPLGISVVDAAAGIFRLVNANMANAVRRVSAGRGIDPRPLTLVVFGGNGPVHAGMQAEELGIRRIFVPKLAPAFSALGLLLTDHVVDEMRSYISPVSRVDLARVHALFAEMEQAARSALAGGNGRRQRRLRFERMAALCYPGQTFDMPVPLAAKNGQVTARVLADTVERFHQLHEELHTYACRDEEPILRGLRLKTMAMDVKPALTRVARRAPGSPRLGARRAYFDGRFVATPIYDGPRLSPRQAILGPAIIEEPFTTIVIYPGQRATVDTSGNYTIAVGKD
;
A
#
# COMPACT_ATOMS: atom_id res chain seq x y z
N MET A 1 -40.38 3.92 21.08
CA MET A 1 -40.95 4.19 22.41
C MET A 1 -39.79 4.38 23.40
N ALA A 2 -39.82 5.49 24.18
CA ALA A 2 -38.97 5.89 25.33
C ALA A 2 -37.44 5.67 25.20
N ARG A 3 -36.58 6.63 24.83
CA ARG A 3 -36.16 7.92 25.46
C ARG A 3 -35.81 7.84 26.96
N GLN A 4 -34.51 7.87 27.27
CA GLN A 4 -33.96 8.62 28.40
C GLN A 4 -32.60 9.22 28.02
N ALA A 5 -32.52 10.54 28.14
CA ALA A 5 -31.38 11.39 27.83
C ALA A 5 -30.64 11.75 29.13
N GLY A 6 -29.31 11.62 29.13
CA GLY A 6 -28.43 12.11 30.19
C GLY A 6 -27.81 13.45 29.81
N THR A 7 -28.19 14.50 30.52
CA THR A 7 -27.70 15.88 30.39
C THR A 7 -26.35 16.06 31.11
N PHE A 8 -25.31 16.47 30.39
CA PHE A 8 -24.05 16.93 30.99
C PHE A 8 -24.12 18.44 31.31
N ARG A 9 -23.99 18.78 32.60
CA ARG A 9 -23.85 20.15 33.11
C ARG A 9 -22.49 20.73 32.71
N ARG A 10 -22.51 21.93 32.10
CA ARG A 10 -21.33 22.79 31.91
C ARG A 10 -20.90 23.41 33.24
N LEU A 11 -19.61 23.37 33.55
CA LEU A 11 -18.97 24.16 34.62
C LEU A 11 -18.48 25.50 34.04
N PRO A 12 -18.45 26.59 34.84
CA PRO A 12 -18.16 27.94 34.37
C PRO A 12 -16.65 28.22 34.20
N ALA A 13 -16.33 29.13 33.29
CA ALA A 13 -14.97 29.64 33.04
C ALA A 13 -14.46 30.55 34.17
N PRO A 14 -13.15 30.59 34.45
CA PRO A 14 -12.55 31.56 35.37
C PRO A 14 -12.36 32.94 34.71
N PRO A 15 -12.28 34.02 35.50
CA PRO A 15 -12.38 35.40 35.01
C PRO A 15 -11.05 36.01 34.54
N ASP A 16 -11.19 37.05 33.71
CA ASP A 16 -10.16 37.90 33.12
C ASP A 16 -9.19 38.54 34.14
N GLY A 17 -7.89 38.45 33.84
CA GLY A 17 -6.83 39.23 34.48
C GLY A 17 -6.12 40.14 33.47
N ARG A 18 -6.35 41.46 33.58
CA ARG A 18 -5.65 42.51 32.81
C ARG A 18 -4.29 42.88 33.44
N GLY A 19 -3.34 43.22 32.59
CA GLY A 19 -2.14 44.05 32.89
C GLY A 19 -0.82 43.26 32.80
N GLN A 20 0.29 43.73 32.23
CA GLN A 20 0.71 45.05 31.75
C GLN A 20 1.79 44.86 30.67
N ARG A 21 1.84 45.82 29.74
CA ARG A 21 2.88 45.97 28.69
C ARG A 21 4.24 46.29 29.32
N ARG A 22 5.32 45.70 28.80
CA ARG A 22 6.68 46.25 28.90
C ARG A 22 7.37 46.26 27.54
N ARG A 23 8.01 47.40 27.28
CA ARG A 23 8.73 47.85 26.08
C ARG A 23 10.02 47.06 25.87
N ALA A 24 10.39 46.85 24.61
CA ALA A 24 11.76 46.54 24.18
C ALA A 24 12.52 47.85 23.83
N PRO A 25 13.85 47.92 24.03
CA PRO A 25 14.67 48.98 23.45
C PRO A 25 15.39 48.52 22.18
N GLU A 26 15.50 49.44 21.21
CA GLU A 26 16.35 49.40 20.02
C GLU A 26 17.74 50.03 20.28
N ALA A 27 18.62 49.84 19.27
CA ALA A 27 19.87 50.57 18.94
C ALA A 27 21.18 50.04 19.57
N ASP A 28 22.33 49.94 18.90
CA ASP A 28 22.77 50.12 17.51
C ASP A 28 24.27 49.69 17.39
N ALA A 29 24.77 49.64 16.16
CA ALA A 29 26.16 49.87 15.72
C ALA A 29 27.11 48.67 15.49
N GLY A 30 27.61 48.60 14.24
CA GLY A 30 28.90 47.98 13.93
C GLY A 30 29.08 47.48 12.49
N ALA A 31 29.27 48.38 11.52
CA ALA A 31 29.78 48.04 10.18
C ALA A 31 31.32 47.92 10.17
N PRO A 32 31.89 47.17 9.20
CA PRO A 32 33.11 47.62 8.52
C PRO A 32 33.06 47.45 6.97
N PRO A 33 34.05 47.99 6.22
CA PRO A 33 33.85 48.62 4.91
C PRO A 33 34.29 47.78 3.69
N GLY A 34 33.98 48.28 2.49
CA GLY A 34 34.16 47.58 1.21
C GLY A 34 35.41 47.91 0.37
N ARG A 35 35.24 47.72 -0.96
CA ARG A 35 36.18 47.80 -2.13
C ARG A 35 36.92 46.47 -2.44
N ALA A 36 37.17 46.02 -3.66
CA ALA A 36 37.02 46.52 -5.05
C ALA A 36 36.92 45.31 -6.01
N ALA A 37 36.11 45.39 -7.08
CA ALA A 37 36.48 45.39 -8.51
C ALA A 37 37.50 44.34 -9.01
N GLY A 38 37.08 43.53 -9.99
CA GLY A 38 37.94 42.70 -10.83
C GLY A 38 37.15 41.77 -11.75
N ASP A 39 36.76 42.27 -12.92
CA ASP A 39 36.49 41.44 -14.12
C ASP A 39 37.85 41.11 -14.76
N PRO A 40 38.05 39.92 -15.37
CA PRO A 40 37.74 39.79 -16.80
C PRO A 40 37.32 38.38 -17.27
N GLY A 41 36.60 38.33 -18.38
CA GLY A 41 37.08 37.54 -19.54
C GLY A 41 36.21 36.38 -20.02
N GLU A 42 35.66 36.59 -21.22
CA GLU A 42 35.00 35.63 -22.10
C GLU A 42 35.80 34.34 -22.38
N ALA A 43 35.10 33.21 -22.52
CA ALA A 43 35.39 32.22 -23.57
C ALA A 43 34.23 31.23 -23.78
N ARG A 44 33.65 31.26 -24.99
CA ARG A 44 32.80 30.21 -25.56
C ARG A 44 33.63 28.95 -25.90
N PRO A 45 32.99 27.77 -26.01
CA PRO A 45 33.44 26.77 -26.97
C PRO A 45 32.39 26.52 -28.06
N ARG A 46 32.85 26.56 -29.32
CA ARG A 46 32.18 26.00 -30.50
C ARG A 46 32.63 24.53 -30.71
N PRO A 47 31.87 23.73 -31.48
CA PRO A 47 32.04 22.29 -31.59
C PRO A 47 33.04 21.89 -32.69
N LEU A 48 33.66 20.72 -32.54
CA LEU A 48 34.42 20.04 -33.60
C LEU A 48 33.74 18.71 -33.94
N GLY A 49 33.57 18.47 -35.25
CA GLY A 49 32.92 17.29 -35.81
C GLY A 49 33.87 16.26 -36.42
N ALA A 50 33.27 15.07 -36.62
CA ALA A 50 33.35 14.12 -37.74
C ALA A 50 34.67 13.69 -38.44
N GLY A 51 34.79 12.36 -38.61
CA GLY A 51 35.56 11.63 -39.66
C GLY A 51 36.79 10.88 -39.14
N LEU A 52 37.15 9.64 -39.50
CA LEU A 52 36.74 8.72 -40.57
C LEU A 52 37.29 7.28 -40.29
N LEU A 53 36.47 6.26 -40.58
CA LEU A 53 36.70 4.91 -41.18
C LEU A 53 38.05 4.14 -41.15
N ARG A 54 37.95 2.84 -40.79
CA ARG A 54 38.46 1.57 -41.43
C ARG A 54 38.66 0.51 -40.32
N GLY A 55 38.30 -0.79 -40.38
CA GLY A 55 37.86 -1.70 -41.43
C GLY A 55 38.78 -2.94 -41.48
N VAL A 56 38.45 -4.08 -40.85
CA VAL A 56 39.07 -5.43 -41.07
C VAL A 56 38.05 -6.52 -40.66
N ARG A 57 37.33 -7.14 -41.61
CA ARG A 57 37.53 -8.46 -42.26
C ARG A 57 37.31 -9.72 -41.37
N ARG A 58 36.36 -10.54 -41.83
CA ARG A 58 36.15 -11.98 -41.57
C ARG A 58 37.36 -12.82 -42.01
N PRO A 59 37.39 -14.11 -41.62
CA PRO A 59 37.27 -15.14 -42.65
C PRO A 59 36.29 -16.27 -42.30
N ALA A 60 35.90 -16.99 -43.35
CA ALA A 60 35.09 -18.21 -43.38
C ALA A 60 35.85 -19.31 -44.15
N GLU A 61 35.27 -20.53 -44.16
CA GLU A 61 35.60 -21.76 -44.92
C GLU A 61 36.59 -22.74 -44.24
N LYS A 62 36.48 -24.08 -44.29
CA LYS A 62 35.68 -25.11 -45.02
C LYS A 62 35.86 -26.45 -44.24
N ALA A 63 34.85 -27.28 -43.98
CA ALA A 63 34.23 -28.36 -44.77
C ALA A 63 35.01 -29.70 -44.90
N SER A 64 34.43 -30.79 -44.37
CA SER A 64 34.39 -32.20 -44.87
C SER A 64 33.85 -33.08 -43.73
N GLY A 65 32.99 -34.11 -43.86
CA GLY A 65 32.38 -34.85 -44.95
C GLY A 65 31.80 -36.14 -44.32
N GLY A 66 30.73 -36.72 -44.88
CA GLY A 66 30.28 -38.08 -44.51
C GLY A 66 28.76 -38.32 -44.54
N LYS A 67 28.26 -38.82 -45.67
CA LYS A 67 26.95 -39.50 -45.81
C LYS A 67 27.19 -41.00 -46.01
N GLY A 68 26.30 -41.84 -45.46
CA GLY A 68 26.12 -43.27 -45.79
C GLY A 68 25.22 -43.93 -44.73
N SER A 69 23.91 -44.11 -44.95
CA SER A 69 23.20 -45.16 -45.73
C SER A 69 22.88 -46.43 -44.92
N ARG A 70 21.57 -46.75 -44.82
CA ARG A 70 20.86 -48.07 -44.80
C ARG A 70 21.41 -49.15 -43.84
N GLY A 71 20.66 -49.90 -43.03
CA GLY A 71 19.24 -50.25 -42.96
C GLY A 71 19.14 -51.73 -42.50
N VAL A 72 18.05 -52.07 -41.79
CA VAL A 72 17.55 -53.44 -41.45
C VAL A 72 18.38 -54.23 -40.42
N GLY A 73 17.86 -54.86 -39.36
CA GLY A 73 16.52 -55.03 -38.80
C GLY A 73 16.57 -56.17 -37.77
N ARG A 74 15.77 -56.09 -36.69
CA ARG A 74 15.21 -57.28 -36.01
C ARG A 74 14.12 -56.85 -35.02
N ALA A 75 12.96 -57.48 -35.18
CA ALA A 75 11.74 -57.25 -34.44
C ALA A 75 11.69 -58.06 -33.15
N THR A 76 11.11 -57.49 -32.08
CA THR A 76 10.30 -58.26 -31.13
C THR A 76 9.24 -57.38 -30.44
N LEU A 77 8.01 -57.90 -30.42
CA LEU A 77 6.79 -57.44 -29.73
C LEU A 77 7.02 -56.82 -28.33
N VAL A 78 6.43 -55.64 -28.07
CA VAL A 78 5.85 -55.31 -26.75
C VAL A 78 4.56 -54.49 -26.93
N ALA A 79 3.56 -54.88 -26.12
CA ALA A 79 2.16 -54.49 -26.14
C ALA A 79 1.84 -52.98 -26.22
N ARG A 80 0.73 -52.69 -26.91
CA ARG A 80 -0.02 -51.43 -26.83
C ARG A 80 -0.39 -51.12 -25.37
N ARG A 81 0.33 -50.18 -24.73
CA ARG A 81 -0.25 -49.35 -23.67
C ARG A 81 -0.73 -48.05 -24.30
N ARG A 82 -2.04 -47.84 -24.24
CA ARG A 82 -2.67 -46.53 -24.45
C ARG A 82 -2.02 -45.56 -23.45
N PHE A 83 -1.10 -44.73 -23.92
CA PHE A 83 -0.78 -43.49 -23.21
C PHE A 83 -2.01 -42.60 -23.39
N GLY A 84 -2.88 -42.61 -22.39
CA GLY A 84 -3.79 -41.50 -22.18
C GLY A 84 -2.94 -40.24 -22.14
N VAL A 85 -3.18 -39.34 -23.09
CA VAL A 85 -2.70 -37.97 -22.99
C VAL A 85 -3.28 -37.45 -21.69
N ALA A 86 -2.46 -37.36 -20.64
CA ALA A 86 -2.80 -36.58 -19.48
C ALA A 86 -2.99 -35.16 -19.99
N THR A 87 -4.26 -34.76 -20.10
CA THR A 87 -4.65 -33.35 -20.19
C THR A 87 -3.89 -32.64 -19.07
N SER A 88 -2.96 -31.74 -19.39
CA SER A 88 -2.29 -30.93 -18.38
C SER A 88 -3.38 -30.22 -17.58
N ALA A 89 -3.57 -30.60 -16.32
CA ALA A 89 -4.59 -30.00 -15.45
C ALA A 89 -4.37 -28.48 -15.42
N VAL A 90 -5.43 -27.71 -15.64
CA VAL A 90 -5.37 -26.26 -15.64
C VAL A 90 -5.25 -25.81 -14.19
N ALA A 91 -4.05 -25.45 -13.75
CA ALA A 91 -3.83 -24.92 -12.42
C ALA A 91 -4.49 -23.53 -12.28
N TYR A 92 -5.42 -23.40 -11.34
CA TYR A 92 -6.03 -22.11 -10.99
C TYR A 92 -5.15 -21.33 -10.01
N ARG A 93 -5.16 -20.00 -10.14
CA ARG A 93 -4.61 -19.06 -9.15
C ARG A 93 -5.64 -17.99 -8.85
N VAL A 94 -5.83 -17.64 -7.59
CA VAL A 94 -6.85 -16.66 -7.18
C VAL A 94 -6.24 -15.53 -6.39
N GLY A 95 -6.45 -14.30 -6.84
CA GLY A 95 -6.22 -13.08 -6.05
C GLY A 95 -7.52 -12.63 -5.40
N ILE A 96 -7.48 -12.31 -4.12
CA ILE A 96 -8.66 -11.91 -3.34
C ILE A 96 -8.29 -10.69 -2.52
N ASP A 97 -8.91 -9.55 -2.76
CA ASP A 97 -8.72 -8.35 -1.94
C ASP A 97 -10.02 -8.00 -1.24
N VAL A 98 -10.04 -8.10 0.09
CA VAL A 98 -11.21 -7.76 0.91
C VAL A 98 -11.11 -6.30 1.32
N GLY A 99 -11.86 -5.44 0.61
CA GLY A 99 -12.03 -4.03 0.97
C GLY A 99 -13.21 -3.78 1.92
N GLY A 100 -13.41 -2.51 2.29
CA GLY A 100 -14.51 -2.11 3.19
C GLY A 100 -15.91 -2.18 2.56
N THR A 101 -16.02 -2.03 1.23
CA THR A 101 -17.31 -2.04 0.51
C THR A 101 -17.54 -3.33 -0.27
N PHE A 102 -16.52 -3.77 -0.99
CA PHE A 102 -16.57 -4.95 -1.84
C PHE A 102 -15.29 -5.78 -1.65
N THR A 103 -15.44 -7.09 -1.83
CA THR A 103 -14.36 -8.04 -2.03
C THR A 103 -14.15 -8.27 -3.53
N ASP A 104 -12.92 -8.07 -3.97
CA ASP A 104 -12.49 -8.22 -5.35
C ASP A 104 -11.82 -9.57 -5.57
N PHE A 105 -12.21 -10.26 -6.65
CA PHE A 105 -11.66 -11.56 -7.00
C PHE A 105 -11.09 -11.54 -8.42
N VAL A 106 -9.90 -12.12 -8.57
CA VAL A 106 -9.28 -12.39 -9.86
C VAL A 106 -8.88 -13.85 -9.92
N LEU A 107 -9.52 -14.61 -10.82
CA LEU A 107 -9.15 -15.98 -11.14
C LEU A 107 -8.26 -15.98 -12.39
N ALA A 108 -7.10 -16.61 -12.30
CA ALA A 108 -6.18 -16.81 -13.41
C ALA A 108 -6.06 -18.30 -13.75
N ALA A 109 -6.35 -18.66 -15.00
CA ALA A 109 -6.28 -20.03 -15.50
C ALA A 109 -6.01 -20.06 -17.01
N ALA A 110 -5.02 -20.86 -17.45
CA ALA A 110 -4.69 -21.05 -18.88
C ALA A 110 -4.60 -19.74 -19.70
N GLY A 111 -4.04 -18.67 -19.12
CA GLY A 111 -3.94 -17.36 -19.77
C GLY A 111 -5.27 -16.57 -19.84
N LYS A 112 -6.33 -17.02 -19.18
CA LYS A 112 -7.55 -16.25 -18.99
C LYS A 112 -7.56 -15.64 -17.60
N LEU A 113 -8.12 -14.43 -17.51
CA LEU A 113 -8.41 -13.74 -16.26
C LEU A 113 -9.91 -13.55 -16.15
N VAL A 114 -10.49 -13.98 -15.04
CA VAL A 114 -11.91 -13.80 -14.72
C VAL A 114 -12.02 -12.96 -13.46
N LEU A 115 -12.87 -11.94 -13.53
CA LEU A 115 -13.06 -10.97 -12.47
C LEU A 115 -14.46 -11.14 -11.89
N ASP A 116 -14.56 -11.13 -10.57
CA ASP A 116 -15.83 -11.00 -9.88
C ASP A 116 -15.69 -10.02 -8.72
N LYS A 117 -16.80 -9.37 -8.37
CA LYS A 117 -16.87 -8.41 -7.27
C LYS A 117 -18.11 -8.73 -6.46
N HIS A 118 -17.93 -8.81 -5.14
CA HIS A 118 -18.99 -9.18 -4.22
C HIS A 118 -19.04 -8.20 -3.05
N PRO A 119 -20.21 -7.84 -2.51
CA PRO A 119 -20.29 -7.07 -1.27
C PRO A 119 -19.48 -7.73 -0.14
N THR A 120 -18.78 -6.92 0.66
CA THR A 120 -17.99 -7.44 1.79
C THR A 120 -18.93 -7.89 2.92
N THR A 121 -18.75 -9.11 3.42
CA THR A 121 -19.45 -9.58 4.62
C THR A 121 -18.71 -9.10 5.87
N LEU A 122 -19.14 -7.98 6.47
CA LEU A 122 -18.42 -7.34 7.58
C LEU A 122 -18.36 -8.19 8.86
N ALA A 123 -19.42 -8.93 9.17
CA ALA A 123 -19.48 -9.78 10.37
C ALA A 123 -18.44 -10.92 10.32
N ASP A 124 -18.24 -11.51 9.15
CA ASP A 124 -17.21 -12.51 8.90
C ASP A 124 -16.77 -12.50 7.43
N GLN A 125 -15.62 -11.87 7.21
CA GLN A 125 -15.03 -11.74 5.87
C GLN A 125 -14.74 -13.10 5.23
N SER A 126 -14.48 -14.16 6.01
CA SER A 126 -14.17 -15.47 5.45
C SER A 126 -15.40 -16.11 4.77
N GLU A 127 -16.63 -15.78 5.19
CA GLU A 127 -17.86 -16.21 4.50
C GLU A 127 -18.00 -15.52 3.15
N GLY A 128 -17.75 -14.21 3.12
CA GLY A 128 -17.73 -13.43 1.88
C GLY A 128 -16.70 -13.97 0.88
N VAL A 129 -15.54 -14.40 1.36
CA VAL A 129 -14.50 -15.03 0.53
C VAL A 129 -15.00 -16.34 -0.10
N LEU A 130 -15.57 -17.26 0.69
CA LEU A 130 -16.06 -18.54 0.18
C LEU A 130 -17.26 -18.36 -0.78
N ALA A 131 -18.16 -17.43 -0.49
CA ALA A 131 -19.28 -17.10 -1.37
C ALA A 131 -18.81 -16.55 -2.72
N GLY A 132 -17.81 -15.68 -2.74
CA GLY A 132 -17.19 -15.19 -3.98
C GLY A 132 -16.48 -16.28 -4.77
N LEU A 133 -15.76 -17.19 -4.10
CA LEU A 133 -15.16 -18.36 -4.74
C LEU A 133 -16.21 -19.30 -5.35
N ALA A 134 -17.35 -19.48 -4.68
CA ALA A 134 -18.45 -20.29 -5.23
C ALA A 134 -19.03 -19.68 -6.51
N ARG A 135 -19.11 -18.35 -6.60
CA ARG A 135 -19.53 -17.63 -7.82
C ARG A 135 -18.52 -17.77 -8.94
N LEU A 136 -17.22 -17.67 -8.64
CA LEU A 136 -16.16 -17.96 -9.62
C LEU A 136 -16.27 -19.40 -10.14
N ALA A 137 -16.50 -20.38 -9.26
CA ALA A 137 -16.69 -21.77 -9.65
C ALA A 137 -17.91 -21.93 -10.59
N ALA A 138 -19.03 -21.28 -10.27
CA ALA A 138 -20.23 -21.29 -11.12
C ALA A 138 -19.97 -20.67 -12.51
N ARG A 139 -19.17 -19.60 -12.60
CA ARG A 139 -18.77 -18.98 -13.88
C ARG A 139 -17.87 -19.89 -14.72
N GLU A 140 -16.97 -20.63 -14.08
CA GLU A 140 -16.16 -21.66 -14.72
C GLU A 140 -16.92 -22.98 -14.94
N GLN A 141 -18.20 -23.03 -14.57
CA GLN A 141 -19.07 -24.21 -14.71
C GLN A 141 -18.53 -25.45 -13.98
N VAL A 142 -17.88 -25.24 -12.83
CA VAL A 142 -17.37 -26.30 -11.95
C VAL A 142 -17.94 -26.15 -10.55
N SER A 143 -17.87 -27.21 -9.74
CA SER A 143 -18.19 -27.11 -8.32
C SER A 143 -17.09 -26.34 -7.57
N LEU A 144 -17.42 -25.70 -6.45
CA LEU A 144 -16.45 -25.03 -5.59
C LEU A 144 -15.31 -25.98 -5.18
N GLY A 145 -15.64 -27.22 -4.81
CA GLY A 145 -14.65 -28.23 -4.43
C GLY A 145 -13.70 -28.61 -5.56
N ALA A 146 -14.20 -28.71 -6.80
CA ALA A 146 -13.36 -28.98 -7.97
C ALA A 146 -12.42 -27.80 -8.27
N LEU A 147 -12.95 -26.56 -8.25
CA LEU A 147 -12.14 -25.35 -8.43
C LEU A 147 -11.00 -25.29 -7.40
N LEU A 148 -11.31 -25.48 -6.13
CA LEU A 148 -10.34 -25.39 -5.03
C LEU A 148 -9.32 -26.54 -5.05
N ALA A 149 -9.71 -27.74 -5.45
CA ALA A 149 -8.80 -28.86 -5.60
C ALA A 149 -7.74 -28.63 -6.68
N GLU A 150 -8.09 -27.91 -7.75
CA GLU A 150 -7.20 -27.53 -8.85
C GLU A 150 -6.54 -26.15 -8.65
N THR A 151 -6.84 -25.45 -7.55
CA THR A 151 -6.21 -24.17 -7.22
C THR A 151 -4.85 -24.39 -6.53
N GLU A 152 -3.78 -23.95 -7.18
CA GLU A 152 -2.42 -24.05 -6.64
C GLU A 152 -2.10 -22.93 -5.64
N LEU A 153 -2.67 -21.74 -5.86
CA LEU A 153 -2.30 -20.54 -5.13
C LEU A 153 -3.53 -19.65 -4.90
N ILE A 154 -3.70 -19.20 -3.66
CA ILE A 154 -4.57 -18.09 -3.30
C ILE A 154 -3.71 -17.01 -2.67
N VAL A 155 -3.79 -15.78 -3.18
CA VAL A 155 -3.17 -14.60 -2.57
C VAL A 155 -4.27 -13.68 -2.05
N HIS A 156 -4.17 -13.31 -0.79
CA HIS A 156 -5.23 -12.65 -0.05
C HIS A 156 -4.77 -11.33 0.58
N GLY A 157 -5.46 -10.25 0.24
CA GLY A 157 -5.35 -8.93 0.85
C GLY A 157 -6.52 -8.71 1.80
N THR A 158 -6.27 -8.06 2.93
CA THR A 158 -7.29 -7.80 3.94
C THR A 158 -7.08 -6.45 4.61
N THR A 159 -8.18 -5.75 4.85
CA THR A 159 -8.21 -4.53 5.68
C THR A 159 -8.47 -4.83 7.15
N THR A 160 -8.42 -6.09 7.60
CA THR A 160 -8.74 -6.46 9.00
C THR A 160 -7.86 -5.70 10.00
N ALA A 161 -6.56 -5.57 9.72
CA ALA A 161 -5.64 -4.83 10.58
C ALA A 161 -6.01 -3.34 10.66
N ASP A 162 -6.27 -2.74 9.50
CA ASP A 162 -6.64 -1.33 9.36
C ASP A 162 -7.94 -1.02 10.12
N ASN A 163 -8.98 -1.83 9.89
CA ASN A 163 -10.28 -1.70 10.57
C ASN A 163 -10.14 -1.88 12.08
N THR A 164 -9.32 -2.84 12.54
CA THR A 164 -9.06 -3.07 13.97
C THR A 164 -8.48 -1.82 14.64
N MET A 165 -7.54 -1.16 13.97
CA MET A 165 -6.98 0.11 14.46
C MET A 165 -8.00 1.23 14.39
N ILE A 166 -8.69 1.41 13.25
CA ILE A 166 -9.66 2.49 13.05
C ILE A 166 -10.79 2.44 14.07
N GLU A 167 -11.40 1.26 14.26
CA GLU A 167 -12.50 1.04 15.19
C GLU A 167 -12.04 0.92 16.65
N MET A 168 -10.73 0.86 16.90
CA MET A 168 -10.16 0.59 18.22
C MET A 168 -10.73 -0.70 18.85
N SER A 169 -10.87 -1.73 18.02
CA SER A 169 -11.53 -3.01 18.33
C SER A 169 -10.54 -4.19 18.37
N GLY A 170 -9.29 -3.90 18.72
CA GLY A 170 -8.21 -4.88 18.90
C GLY A 170 -8.22 -5.56 20.27
N ALA A 171 -7.15 -6.30 20.53
CA ALA A 171 -6.98 -7.12 21.73
C ALA A 171 -6.83 -6.28 23.01
N THR A 172 -7.17 -6.86 24.16
CA THR A 172 -6.77 -6.28 25.45
C THR A 172 -5.28 -6.49 25.65
N THR A 173 -4.46 -5.51 25.25
CA THR A 173 -3.00 -5.63 25.25
C THR A 173 -2.33 -5.21 26.58
N GLY A 174 -1.39 -6.02 27.06
CA GLY A 174 -0.42 -5.66 28.11
C GLY A 174 0.94 -5.28 27.54
N LEU A 175 1.73 -4.53 28.28
CA LEU A 175 3.09 -4.13 27.90
C LEU A 175 4.07 -4.38 29.05
N ILE A 176 5.17 -5.09 28.76
CA ILE A 176 6.33 -5.23 29.65
C ILE A 176 7.51 -4.47 29.05
N THR A 177 8.17 -3.66 29.87
CA THR A 177 9.34 -2.84 29.50
C THR A 177 10.44 -2.95 30.53
N SER A 178 11.65 -2.50 30.20
CA SER A 178 12.71 -2.34 31.20
C SER A 178 12.25 -1.33 32.25
N GLU A 179 12.67 -1.51 33.50
CA GLU A 179 12.28 -0.62 34.59
C GLU A 179 12.54 0.86 34.25
N GLY A 180 11.59 1.73 34.59
CA GLY A 180 11.60 3.15 34.24
C GLY A 180 11.10 3.52 32.83
N HIS A 181 10.85 2.57 31.94
CA HIS A 181 10.55 2.85 30.51
C HIS A 181 9.10 2.57 30.09
N ARG A 182 8.21 2.22 31.04
CA ARG A 182 6.80 1.88 30.75
C ARG A 182 5.97 3.01 30.15
N ASP A 183 6.42 4.25 30.31
CA ASP A 183 5.74 5.47 29.90
C ASP A 183 6.25 5.99 28.55
N GLU A 184 7.17 5.29 27.88
CA GLU A 184 7.75 5.72 26.60
C GLU A 184 6.69 5.92 25.50
N ILE A 185 5.71 5.02 25.42
CA ILE A 185 4.60 5.17 24.46
C ILE A 185 3.75 6.43 24.69
N GLU A 186 3.78 7.00 25.91
CA GLU A 186 3.12 8.25 26.26
C GLU A 186 4.00 9.47 25.95
N ILE A 187 5.29 9.36 26.25
CA ILE A 187 6.30 10.43 26.03
C ILE A 187 6.54 10.65 24.54
N ARG A 188 6.54 9.57 23.76
CA ARG A 188 6.68 9.57 22.30
C ARG A 188 7.92 10.31 21.81
N ARG A 189 9.04 10.28 22.53
CA ARG A 189 10.21 11.16 22.27
C ARG A 189 9.87 12.65 22.03
N GLY A 190 8.76 13.15 22.60
CA GLY A 190 8.23 14.50 22.35
C GLY A 190 7.52 14.69 21.01
N PHE A 191 7.33 13.62 20.23
CA PHE A 191 6.68 13.65 18.92
C PHE A 191 5.21 14.04 19.03
N LYS A 192 4.88 15.08 18.28
CA LYS A 192 3.54 15.64 18.17
C LYS A 192 3.31 16.04 16.72
N GLU A 193 2.19 15.60 16.17
CA GLU A 193 1.85 15.79 14.75
C GLU A 193 1.73 17.28 14.40
N ASP A 194 1.06 18.01 15.28
CA ASP A 194 1.01 19.46 15.26
C ASP A 194 1.75 20.00 16.49
N ILE A 195 3.02 20.32 16.29
CA ILE A 195 3.87 20.89 17.34
C ILE A 195 3.40 22.28 17.78
N TRP A 196 2.59 22.96 16.95
CA TRP A 196 2.14 24.33 17.16
C TRP A 196 0.80 24.43 17.89
N ASP A 197 0.01 23.36 17.90
CA ASP A 197 -1.22 23.29 18.69
C ASP A 197 -0.92 22.72 20.09
N PRO A 198 -0.72 23.56 21.15
CA PRO A 198 -0.48 23.06 22.50
C PRO A 198 -1.66 22.27 23.06
N ALA A 199 -2.88 22.47 22.56
CA ALA A 199 -4.11 21.82 23.04
C ALA A 199 -4.39 20.47 22.36
N LEU A 200 -3.60 20.06 21.37
CA LEU A 200 -3.79 18.78 20.69
C LEU A 200 -3.78 17.61 21.71
N PRO A 201 -4.88 16.86 21.84
CA PRO A 201 -5.02 15.80 22.85
C PRO A 201 -4.09 14.62 22.55
N PRO A 202 -3.70 13.79 23.53
CA PRO A 202 -2.92 12.58 23.29
C PRO A 202 -3.71 11.52 22.51
N PRO A 203 -3.04 10.58 21.81
CA PRO A 203 -3.72 9.48 21.12
C PRO A 203 -4.51 8.58 22.10
N PRO A 204 -5.66 8.03 21.69
CA PRO A 204 -6.36 7.02 22.47
C PRO A 204 -5.44 5.83 22.77
N PRO A 205 -5.27 5.41 24.04
CA PRO A 205 -4.29 4.38 24.41
C PRO A 205 -4.79 2.96 24.07
N ILE A 206 -4.12 2.27 23.14
CA ILE A 206 -4.34 0.83 22.88
C ILE A 206 -3.86 -0.03 24.07
N CYS A 207 -2.90 0.49 24.85
CA CYS A 207 -2.49 -0.06 26.14
C CYS A 207 -2.50 1.04 27.23
N PRO A 208 -3.55 1.10 28.07
CA PRO A 208 -3.62 2.06 29.15
C PRO A 208 -2.54 1.78 30.18
N ARG A 209 -2.07 2.83 30.86
CA ARG A 209 -0.93 2.75 31.80
C ARG A 209 -1.03 1.66 32.86
N ARG A 210 -2.23 1.35 33.35
CA ARG A 210 -2.47 0.25 34.32
C ARG A 210 -2.09 -1.15 33.82
N ARG A 211 -1.97 -1.33 32.49
CA ARG A 211 -1.55 -2.57 31.81
C ARG A 211 -0.08 -2.53 31.37
N ARG A 212 0.69 -1.50 31.77
CA ARG A 212 2.12 -1.36 31.45
C ARG A 212 2.97 -1.58 32.70
N TYR A 213 3.92 -2.50 32.63
CA TYR A 213 4.80 -2.84 33.75
C TYR A 213 6.26 -2.68 33.33
N GLY A 214 7.02 -1.96 34.16
CA GLY A 214 8.48 -2.00 34.11
C GLY A 214 8.95 -3.17 34.96
N VAL A 215 9.90 -3.97 34.46
CA VAL A 215 10.54 -5.04 35.22
C VAL A 215 12.03 -4.74 35.39
N PRO A 216 12.62 -5.02 36.57
CA PRO A 216 14.06 -4.87 36.78
C PRO A 216 14.83 -5.75 35.80
N GLU A 217 15.49 -5.10 34.86
CA GLU A 217 16.30 -5.67 33.79
C GLU A 217 17.02 -4.51 33.10
N ARG A 218 18.28 -4.72 32.70
CA ARG A 218 19.00 -3.74 31.89
C ARG A 218 20.13 -4.38 31.08
N LEU A 219 20.17 -4.07 29.79
CA LEU A 219 21.34 -4.19 28.93
C LEU A 219 22.01 -2.82 28.69
N ASP A 220 23.32 -2.84 28.43
CA ASP A 220 24.00 -1.69 27.82
C ASP A 220 23.92 -1.72 26.28
N PHE A 221 24.48 -0.72 25.62
CA PHE A 221 24.45 -0.59 24.16
C PHE A 221 25.28 -1.65 23.42
N GLU A 222 26.16 -2.36 24.13
CA GLU A 222 26.96 -3.49 23.61
C GLU A 222 26.24 -4.83 23.85
N GLY A 223 25.07 -4.82 24.49
CA GLY A 223 24.29 -6.01 24.83
C GLY A 223 24.75 -6.70 26.12
N ARG A 224 25.65 -6.10 26.90
CA ARG A 224 26.09 -6.69 28.17
C ARG A 224 25.02 -6.47 29.24
N VAL A 225 24.79 -7.50 30.05
CA VAL A 225 23.84 -7.44 31.17
C VAL A 225 24.38 -6.51 32.26
N VAL A 226 23.66 -5.41 32.51
CA VAL A 226 23.91 -4.46 33.61
C VAL A 226 23.06 -4.84 34.83
N VAL A 227 21.79 -5.19 34.59
CA VAL A 227 20.88 -5.71 35.62
C VAL A 227 20.25 -6.99 35.07
N PRO A 228 20.39 -8.15 35.74
CA PRO A 228 19.77 -9.38 35.29
C PRO A 228 18.25 -9.28 35.35
N LEU A 229 17.56 -10.02 34.50
CA LEU A 229 16.10 -10.09 34.50
C LEU A 229 15.56 -10.63 35.84
N ASP A 230 14.75 -9.84 36.54
CA ASP A 230 13.95 -10.32 37.67
C ASP A 230 12.73 -11.12 37.15
N GLU A 231 12.90 -12.43 37.07
CA GLU A 231 11.84 -13.35 36.62
C GLU A 231 10.58 -13.31 37.50
N GLU A 232 10.73 -13.10 38.80
CA GLU A 232 9.58 -13.01 39.71
C GLU A 232 8.80 -11.70 39.48
N ALA A 233 9.48 -10.60 39.13
CA ALA A 233 8.79 -9.37 38.69
C ALA A 233 7.98 -9.61 37.41
N VAL A 234 8.53 -10.37 36.45
CA VAL A 234 7.80 -10.77 35.24
C VAL A 234 6.58 -11.60 35.61
N ARG A 235 6.72 -12.62 36.47
CA ARG A 235 5.57 -13.45 36.93
C ARG A 235 4.50 -12.60 37.61
N ARG A 236 4.89 -11.69 38.50
CA ARG A 236 3.95 -10.74 39.15
C ARG A 236 3.22 -9.87 38.13
N ALA A 237 3.92 -9.36 37.12
CA ALA A 237 3.31 -8.57 36.04
C ALA A 237 2.29 -9.42 35.25
N CYS A 238 2.68 -10.62 34.83
CA CYS A 238 1.80 -11.57 34.12
C CYS A 238 0.54 -11.91 34.93
N ARG A 239 0.67 -12.22 36.24
CA ARG A 239 -0.48 -12.49 37.11
C ARG A 239 -1.43 -11.29 37.23
N ARG A 240 -0.90 -10.06 37.30
CA ARG A 240 -1.73 -8.84 37.30
C ARG A 240 -2.41 -8.58 35.95
N MET A 241 -1.76 -8.92 34.85
CA MET A 241 -2.34 -8.84 33.51
C MET A 241 -3.46 -9.87 33.34
N LYS A 242 -3.32 -11.07 33.92
CA LYS A 242 -4.36 -12.10 33.94
C LYS A 242 -5.66 -11.60 34.59
N LEU A 243 -5.54 -10.91 35.73
CA LEU A 243 -6.68 -10.28 36.42
C LEU A 243 -7.37 -9.19 35.59
N GLN A 244 -6.68 -8.64 34.59
CA GLN A 244 -7.20 -7.62 33.67
C GLN A 244 -7.67 -8.22 32.34
N ALA A 245 -7.76 -9.55 32.22
CA ALA A 245 -8.14 -10.26 31.00
C ALA A 245 -7.32 -9.84 29.77
N VAL A 246 -6.00 -9.74 29.93
CA VAL A 246 -5.10 -9.44 28.82
C VAL A 246 -5.10 -10.60 27.82
N ASP A 247 -5.37 -10.29 26.56
CA ASP A 247 -5.43 -11.22 25.42
C ASP A 247 -4.09 -11.31 24.66
N SER A 248 -3.27 -10.26 24.75
CA SER A 248 -1.96 -10.20 24.10
C SER A 248 -0.94 -9.37 24.90
N LEU A 249 0.33 -9.73 24.81
CA LEU A 249 1.44 -9.09 25.51
C LEU A 249 2.47 -8.57 24.50
N ALA A 250 2.84 -7.29 24.61
CA ALA A 250 4.04 -6.73 24.01
C ALA A 250 5.18 -6.71 25.03
N VAL A 251 6.39 -7.09 24.61
CA VAL A 251 7.61 -7.03 25.44
C VAL A 251 8.65 -6.20 24.70
N VAL A 252 9.13 -5.14 25.36
CA VAL A 252 10.06 -4.18 24.76
C VAL A 252 11.14 -3.82 25.78
N PHE A 253 12.28 -4.47 25.69
CA PHE A 253 13.45 -4.10 26.48
C PHE A 253 14.39 -3.18 25.71
N LEU A 254 15.15 -2.39 26.45
CA LEU A 254 16.20 -1.58 25.85
C LEU A 254 17.32 -2.48 25.35
N PHE A 255 17.82 -2.17 24.15
CA PHE A 255 18.85 -2.94 23.45
C PHE A 255 18.52 -4.42 23.22
N SER A 256 17.24 -4.82 23.29
CA SER A 256 16.83 -6.19 22.98
C SER A 256 17.09 -6.62 21.52
N PHE A 257 17.26 -5.65 20.63
CA PHE A 257 17.69 -5.86 19.25
C PHE A 257 19.20 -6.14 19.12
N VAL A 258 19.99 -5.91 20.18
CA VAL A 258 21.41 -6.27 20.29
C VAL A 258 21.53 -7.66 20.91
N ASP A 259 20.88 -7.89 22.07
CA ASP A 259 20.74 -9.20 22.70
C ASP A 259 19.30 -9.42 23.15
N SER A 260 18.66 -10.46 22.63
CA SER A 260 17.26 -10.78 22.89
C SER A 260 17.01 -11.79 24.01
N ALA A 261 18.04 -12.21 24.75
CA ALA A 261 17.94 -13.22 25.80
C ALA A 261 16.82 -12.93 26.81
N HIS A 262 16.75 -11.70 27.35
CA HIS A 262 15.74 -11.34 28.34
C HIS A 262 14.31 -11.32 27.76
N GLU A 263 14.11 -10.81 26.54
CA GLU A 263 12.78 -10.83 25.90
C GLU A 263 12.30 -12.27 25.65
N ARG A 264 13.20 -13.16 25.20
CA ARG A 264 12.87 -14.58 25.01
C ARG A 264 12.51 -15.25 26.33
N ARG A 265 13.22 -14.95 27.41
CA ARG A 265 12.90 -15.47 28.74
C ARG A 265 11.53 -14.99 29.25
N VAL A 266 11.15 -13.74 28.98
CA VAL A 266 9.80 -13.24 29.31
C VAL A 266 8.71 -14.03 28.58
N ARG A 267 8.92 -14.41 27.30
CA ARG A 267 7.96 -15.26 26.57
C ARG A 267 7.77 -16.60 27.25
N GLU A 268 8.84 -17.25 27.68
CA GLU A 268 8.78 -18.54 28.37
C GLU A 268 7.95 -18.43 29.67
N ILE A 269 8.22 -17.41 30.48
CA ILE A 269 7.47 -17.13 31.71
C ILE A 269 6.00 -16.79 31.40
N ALA A 270 5.74 -16.01 30.35
CA ALA A 270 4.39 -15.66 29.94
C ALA A 270 3.60 -16.89 29.45
N ALA A 271 4.25 -17.86 28.80
CA ALA A 271 3.59 -19.10 28.40
C ALA A 271 3.10 -19.92 29.62
N GLU A 272 3.80 -19.83 30.76
CA GLU A 272 3.41 -20.47 32.01
C GLU A 272 2.29 -19.70 32.75
N GLU A 273 2.41 -18.38 32.89
CA GLU A 273 1.50 -17.56 33.71
C GLU A 273 0.24 -17.09 32.94
N LEU A 274 0.36 -16.92 31.63
CA LEU A 274 -0.65 -16.42 30.69
C LEU A 274 -0.85 -17.39 29.51
N PRO A 275 -1.26 -18.65 29.75
CA PRO A 275 -1.43 -19.62 28.68
C PRO A 275 -2.47 -19.14 27.66
N GLY A 276 -2.14 -19.24 26.37
CA GLY A 276 -2.99 -18.80 25.26
C GLY A 276 -2.88 -17.32 24.89
N VAL A 277 -2.16 -16.51 25.67
CA VAL A 277 -1.89 -15.10 25.34
C VAL A 277 -0.81 -15.01 24.26
N MET A 278 -1.09 -14.25 23.20
CA MET A 278 -0.12 -14.00 22.13
C MET A 278 0.96 -13.02 22.62
N VAL A 279 2.23 -13.41 22.49
CA VAL A 279 3.39 -12.58 22.90
C VAL A 279 4.14 -12.02 21.69
N SER A 280 4.18 -10.70 21.57
CA SER A 280 5.01 -9.98 20.59
C SER A 280 6.30 -9.49 21.25
N LEU A 281 7.45 -9.99 20.77
CA LEU A 281 8.77 -9.54 21.23
C LEU A 281 9.33 -8.50 20.28
N SER A 282 9.85 -7.40 20.82
CA SER A 282 10.25 -6.27 20.01
C SER A 282 11.43 -6.56 19.08
N HIS A 283 12.35 -7.45 19.49
CA HIS A 283 13.45 -7.89 18.64
C HIS A 283 13.01 -8.79 17.46
N GLU A 284 11.79 -9.31 17.46
CA GLU A 284 11.26 -10.09 16.32
C GLU A 284 10.38 -9.22 15.42
N VAL A 285 9.63 -8.30 16.01
CA VAL A 285 8.72 -7.41 15.28
C VAL A 285 9.51 -6.30 14.57
N MET A 286 10.35 -5.56 15.30
CA MET A 286 11.14 -4.45 14.79
C MET A 286 12.53 -4.43 15.47
N PRO A 287 13.49 -5.27 15.02
CA PRO A 287 14.87 -5.36 15.57
C PRO A 287 15.74 -4.14 15.23
N SER A 288 15.25 -2.94 15.51
CA SER A 288 16.00 -1.70 15.30
C SER A 288 15.76 -0.66 16.40
N ALA A 289 16.70 0.27 16.50
CA ALA A 289 16.49 1.56 17.16
C ALA A 289 15.67 2.50 16.24
N PRO A 290 15.14 3.62 16.75
CA PRO A 290 15.01 4.04 18.16
C PRO A 290 13.87 3.33 18.92
N GLU A 291 13.73 3.58 20.24
CA GLU A 291 12.86 2.78 21.11
C GLU A 291 11.38 3.16 21.04
N PHE A 292 11.03 4.44 20.82
CA PHE A 292 9.64 4.86 20.66
C PHE A 292 8.96 4.10 19.50
N GLU A 293 9.57 4.13 18.33
CA GLU A 293 9.09 3.47 17.12
C GLU A 293 8.98 1.95 17.32
N ARG A 294 9.98 1.34 17.96
CA ARG A 294 9.98 -0.09 18.29
C ARG A 294 8.87 -0.45 19.27
N THR A 295 8.67 0.37 20.30
CA THR A 295 7.60 0.22 21.31
C THR A 295 6.24 0.33 20.65
N SER A 296 6.01 1.40 19.89
CA SER A 296 4.76 1.65 19.17
C SER A 296 4.44 0.51 18.19
N THR A 297 5.42 0.08 17.38
CA THR A 297 5.23 -0.99 16.39
C THR A 297 4.91 -2.33 17.04
N THR A 298 5.63 -2.69 18.10
CA THR A 298 5.44 -3.96 18.82
C THR A 298 4.11 -3.97 19.58
N LEU A 299 3.71 -2.83 20.12
CA LEU A 299 2.42 -2.67 20.78
C LEU A 299 1.26 -2.77 19.79
N VAL A 300 1.36 -2.13 18.63
CA VAL A 300 0.37 -2.27 17.55
C VAL A 300 0.30 -3.73 17.10
N ASN A 301 1.43 -4.41 16.91
CA ASN A 301 1.47 -5.84 16.55
C ASN A 301 0.71 -6.71 17.55
N ALA A 302 0.96 -6.52 18.85
CA ALA A 302 0.24 -7.22 19.92
C ALA A 302 -1.26 -6.88 19.96
N TYR A 303 -1.62 -5.64 19.62
CA TYR A 303 -3.01 -5.18 19.60
C TYR A 303 -3.82 -5.80 18.46
N VAL A 304 -3.26 -5.86 17.24
CA VAL A 304 -3.98 -6.39 16.06
C VAL A 304 -3.82 -7.92 15.88
N GLY A 305 -2.74 -8.49 16.41
CA GLY A 305 -2.31 -9.87 16.20
C GLY A 305 -3.39 -10.93 16.45
N PRO A 306 -4.06 -10.95 17.63
CA PRO A 306 -5.06 -11.98 17.92
C PRO A 306 -6.23 -12.02 16.93
N ARG A 307 -6.71 -10.85 16.47
CA ARG A 307 -7.83 -10.77 15.53
C ARG A 307 -7.42 -11.24 14.14
N ILE A 308 -6.24 -10.83 13.67
CA ILE A 308 -5.69 -11.25 12.38
C ILE A 308 -5.43 -12.76 12.38
N SER A 309 -4.77 -13.30 13.41
CA SER A 309 -4.49 -14.73 13.49
C SER A 309 -5.76 -15.57 13.51
N ARG A 310 -6.78 -15.17 14.28
CA ARG A 310 -8.09 -15.87 14.28
C ARG A 310 -8.74 -15.85 12.90
N TYR A 311 -8.71 -14.69 12.23
CA TYR A 311 -9.26 -14.55 10.88
C TYR A 311 -8.55 -15.48 9.89
N LEU A 312 -7.22 -15.43 9.84
CA LEU A 312 -6.42 -16.23 8.91
C LEU A 312 -6.57 -17.72 9.17
N SER A 313 -6.58 -18.17 10.43
CA SER A 313 -6.81 -19.58 10.77
C SER A 313 -8.21 -20.04 10.37
N ARG A 314 -9.24 -19.22 10.57
CA ARG A 314 -10.62 -19.55 10.16
C ARG A 314 -10.74 -19.63 8.64
N LEU A 315 -10.15 -18.68 7.92
CA LEU A 315 -10.13 -18.67 6.46
C LEU A 315 -9.40 -19.91 5.92
N GLU A 316 -8.21 -20.22 6.44
CA GLU A 316 -7.48 -21.41 6.02
C GLU A 316 -8.26 -22.69 6.32
N GLY A 317 -8.83 -22.84 7.52
CA GLY A 317 -9.66 -23.99 7.88
C GLY A 317 -10.82 -24.21 6.91
N ARG A 318 -11.59 -23.15 6.63
CA ARG A 318 -12.72 -23.20 5.69
C ARG A 318 -12.30 -23.53 4.25
N LEU A 319 -11.19 -22.96 3.77
CA LEU A 319 -10.65 -23.30 2.45
C LEU A 319 -10.25 -24.77 2.38
N ARG A 320 -9.60 -25.30 3.42
CA ARG A 320 -9.19 -26.72 3.49
C ARG A 320 -10.39 -27.64 3.53
N GLU A 321 -11.41 -27.34 4.33
CA GLU A 321 -12.69 -28.06 4.39
C GLU A 321 -13.40 -28.06 3.03
N ALA A 322 -13.37 -26.93 2.32
CA ALA A 322 -13.95 -26.80 0.98
C ALA A 322 -13.13 -27.45 -0.15
N GLY A 323 -11.98 -28.07 0.16
CA GLY A 323 -11.20 -28.85 -0.80
C GLY A 323 -9.89 -28.22 -1.27
N PHE A 324 -9.53 -27.03 -0.79
CA PHE A 324 -8.29 -26.36 -1.17
C PHE A 324 -7.05 -27.12 -0.67
N ARG A 325 -6.08 -27.34 -1.56
CA ARG A 325 -4.81 -28.02 -1.24
C ARG A 325 -3.56 -27.19 -1.57
N GLY A 326 -3.74 -26.03 -2.18
CA GLY A 326 -2.67 -25.12 -2.56
C GLY A 326 -2.05 -24.32 -1.40
N GLU A 327 -1.33 -23.26 -1.78
CA GLU A 327 -0.69 -22.30 -0.88
C GLU A 327 -1.59 -21.07 -0.68
N LEU A 328 -1.80 -20.65 0.57
CA LEU A 328 -2.46 -19.39 0.92
C LEU A 328 -1.40 -18.36 1.34
N LEU A 329 -1.28 -17.28 0.56
CA LEU A 329 -0.39 -16.17 0.82
C LEU A 329 -1.18 -14.92 1.19
N ILE A 330 -0.59 -14.09 2.03
CA ILE A 330 -1.17 -12.85 2.54
C ILE A 330 -0.31 -11.69 2.07
N MET A 331 -0.97 -10.64 1.58
CA MET A 331 -0.33 -9.41 1.17
C MET A 331 0.23 -8.65 2.36
N GLN A 332 1.45 -8.14 2.21
CA GLN A 332 2.11 -7.29 3.19
C GLN A 332 2.19 -5.84 2.70
N SER A 333 2.33 -4.93 3.65
CA SER A 333 2.49 -3.50 3.45
C SER A 333 3.78 -3.11 2.72
N ASN A 334 4.80 -3.97 2.72
CA ASN A 334 6.08 -3.75 2.03
C ASN A 334 6.03 -4.05 0.51
N GLY A 335 4.84 -4.39 -0.01
CA GLY A 335 4.65 -4.75 -1.42
C GLY A 335 5.02 -6.20 -1.76
N GLY A 336 5.08 -7.09 -0.76
CA GLY A 336 5.33 -8.52 -0.91
C GLY A 336 4.21 -9.40 -0.37
N VAL A 337 4.34 -10.72 -0.56
CA VAL A 337 3.40 -11.72 -0.03
C VAL A 337 4.11 -12.78 0.79
N MET A 338 3.49 -13.26 1.87
CA MET A 338 4.03 -14.33 2.73
C MET A 338 2.93 -15.24 3.27
N THR A 339 3.29 -16.39 3.83
CA THR A 339 2.30 -17.35 4.38
C THR A 339 1.57 -16.76 5.59
N GLY A 340 0.34 -17.24 5.84
CA GLY A 340 -0.46 -16.82 7.00
C GLY A 340 0.27 -17.04 8.33
N GLY A 341 1.03 -18.13 8.46
CA GLY A 341 1.84 -18.41 9.65
C GLY A 341 2.96 -17.37 9.89
N TYR A 342 3.62 -16.90 8.83
CA TYR A 342 4.60 -15.81 8.93
C TYR A 342 3.93 -14.49 9.35
N VAL A 343 2.81 -14.16 8.69
CA VAL A 343 2.05 -12.94 8.99
C VAL A 343 1.49 -12.92 10.40
N ALA A 344 1.05 -14.05 10.95
CA ALA A 344 0.54 -14.13 12.32
C ALA A 344 1.55 -13.65 13.37
N GLN A 345 2.86 -13.80 13.12
CA GLN A 345 3.93 -13.32 14.01
C GLN A 345 4.20 -11.81 13.83
N LYS A 346 4.10 -11.32 12.59
CA LYS A 346 4.30 -9.91 12.21
C LYS A 346 2.99 -9.30 11.70
N ALA A 347 1.92 -9.39 12.48
CA ALA A 347 0.58 -8.97 12.09
C ALA A 347 0.49 -7.48 11.73
N VAL A 348 1.33 -6.62 12.31
CA VAL A 348 1.44 -5.22 11.90
C VAL A 348 1.88 -5.05 10.44
N ALA A 349 2.54 -6.04 9.84
CA ALA A 349 3.00 -5.98 8.45
C ALA A 349 1.87 -6.11 7.41
N VAL A 350 0.61 -6.36 7.81
CA VAL A 350 -0.53 -6.38 6.87
C VAL A 350 -1.36 -5.09 6.91
N MET A 351 -0.98 -4.12 7.75
CA MET A 351 -1.60 -2.79 7.77
C MET A 351 -1.37 -2.08 6.43
N GLY A 352 -2.41 -1.55 5.80
CA GLY A 352 -2.30 -0.93 4.47
C GLY A 352 -1.92 -1.92 3.35
N SER A 353 -2.13 -3.22 3.53
CA SER A 353 -1.78 -4.24 2.53
C SER A 353 -2.60 -4.15 1.24
N GLY A 354 -3.89 -3.79 1.33
CA GLY A 354 -4.77 -3.62 0.16
C GLY A 354 -4.24 -2.55 -0.82
N PRO A 355 -4.06 -1.29 -0.38
CA PRO A 355 -3.49 -0.24 -1.22
C PRO A 355 -2.09 -0.58 -1.75
N ALA A 356 -1.24 -1.21 -0.93
CA ALA A 356 0.06 -1.69 -1.40
C ALA A 356 -0.09 -2.70 -2.56
N GLY A 357 -1.06 -3.61 -2.49
CA GLY A 357 -1.40 -4.55 -3.56
C GLY A 357 -1.80 -3.86 -4.86
N GLY A 358 -2.66 -2.84 -4.76
CA GLY A 358 -3.06 -1.99 -5.89
C GLY A 358 -1.87 -1.32 -6.58
N VAL A 359 -0.95 -0.72 -5.80
CA VAL A 359 0.27 -0.07 -6.32
C VAL A 359 1.22 -1.06 -6.98
N MET A 360 1.37 -2.26 -6.41
CA MET A 360 2.19 -3.33 -7.02
C MET A 360 1.57 -3.81 -8.35
N GLY A 361 0.24 -3.96 -8.41
CA GLY A 361 -0.48 -4.22 -9.66
C GLY A 361 -0.28 -3.11 -10.70
N ALA A 362 -0.33 -1.84 -10.27
CA ALA A 362 -0.09 -0.68 -11.12
C ALA A 362 1.30 -0.71 -11.71
N SER A 363 2.31 -0.96 -10.87
CA SER A 363 3.70 -1.03 -11.29
C SER A 363 3.93 -2.13 -12.33
N ALA A 364 3.32 -3.31 -12.15
CA ALA A 364 3.44 -4.42 -13.09
C ALA A 364 2.79 -4.12 -14.46
N VAL A 365 1.54 -3.62 -14.46
CA VAL A 365 0.79 -3.38 -15.71
C VAL A 365 1.26 -2.12 -16.43
N ALA A 366 1.52 -1.03 -15.71
CA ALA A 366 2.11 0.18 -16.27
C ALA A 366 3.49 -0.11 -16.86
N GLY A 367 4.32 -0.88 -16.15
CA GLY A 367 5.63 -1.33 -16.62
C GLY A 367 5.54 -2.14 -17.92
N ALA A 368 4.56 -3.05 -18.04
CA ALA A 368 4.30 -3.79 -19.28
C ALA A 368 3.86 -2.89 -20.44
N ALA A 369 3.27 -1.73 -20.15
CA ALA A 369 2.92 -0.69 -21.11
C ALA A 369 4.05 0.34 -21.34
N GLY A 370 5.22 0.15 -20.75
CA GLY A 370 6.38 1.04 -20.87
C GLY A 370 6.29 2.32 -20.03
N VAL A 371 5.36 2.39 -19.07
CA VAL A 371 5.20 3.51 -18.14
C VAL A 371 5.92 3.17 -16.83
N LYS A 372 6.97 3.93 -16.50
CA LYS A 372 7.83 3.68 -15.33
C LYS A 372 7.72 4.75 -14.25
N ASP A 373 7.45 5.99 -14.65
CA ASP A 373 7.34 7.14 -13.76
C ASP A 373 5.89 7.62 -13.79
N PHE A 374 5.18 7.42 -12.68
CA PHE A 374 3.75 7.70 -12.60
C PHE A 374 3.28 7.97 -11.18
N ILE A 375 2.14 8.64 -11.09
CA ILE A 375 1.36 8.73 -9.86
C ILE A 375 0.21 7.75 -9.99
N SER A 376 0.15 6.81 -9.06
CA SER A 376 -0.88 5.80 -8.98
C SER A 376 -2.01 6.33 -8.09
N VAL A 377 -3.26 6.26 -8.56
CA VAL A 377 -4.41 6.71 -7.79
C VAL A 377 -5.51 5.65 -7.79
N ASP A 378 -5.97 5.29 -6.60
CA ASP A 378 -7.10 4.37 -6.37
C ASP A 378 -8.26 5.16 -5.76
N MET A 379 -9.42 5.15 -6.39
CA MET A 379 -10.63 5.71 -5.76
C MET A 379 -11.68 4.61 -5.57
N GLY A 380 -11.86 4.24 -4.30
CA GLY A 380 -12.86 3.29 -3.85
C GLY A 380 -14.18 3.95 -3.47
N GLY A 381 -14.94 3.26 -2.61
CA GLY A 381 -16.14 3.81 -1.98
C GLY A 381 -15.83 4.72 -0.78
N THR A 382 -14.72 4.51 -0.09
CA THR A 382 -14.42 5.20 1.18
C THR A 382 -13.18 6.08 1.10
N SER A 383 -12.13 5.60 0.42
CA SER A 383 -10.82 6.24 0.35
C SER A 383 -10.41 6.60 -1.07
N TYR A 384 -9.42 7.48 -1.12
CA TYR A 384 -8.61 7.79 -2.28
C TYR A 384 -7.13 7.63 -1.92
N ASP A 385 -6.47 6.67 -2.54
CA ASP A 385 -5.10 6.27 -2.22
C ASP A 385 -4.14 6.73 -3.32
N VAL A 386 -3.05 7.41 -2.94
CA VAL A 386 -2.06 8.00 -3.85
C VAL A 386 -0.68 7.44 -3.56
N CYS A 387 0.02 6.99 -4.59
CA CYS A 387 1.43 6.60 -4.48
C CYS A 387 2.24 7.15 -5.65
N LEU A 388 3.47 7.57 -5.38
CA LEU A 388 4.43 7.97 -6.40
C LEU A 388 5.35 6.78 -6.72
N VAL A 389 5.41 6.44 -8.01
CA VAL A 389 6.25 5.36 -8.54
C VAL A 389 7.29 5.94 -9.47
N ARG A 390 8.56 5.59 -9.25
CA ARG A 390 9.70 6.01 -10.08
C ARG A 390 10.48 4.80 -10.55
N GLY A 391 10.91 4.80 -11.81
CA GLY A 391 11.66 3.69 -12.40
C GLY A 391 10.90 2.36 -12.41
N GLY A 392 9.57 2.37 -12.22
CA GLY A 392 8.71 1.20 -12.12
C GLY A 392 8.64 0.57 -10.71
N THR A 393 9.20 1.22 -9.69
CA THR A 393 9.18 0.73 -8.30
C THR A 393 8.58 1.78 -7.36
N PRO A 394 7.61 1.43 -6.50
CA PRO A 394 7.12 2.33 -5.49
C PRO A 394 8.16 2.53 -4.39
N ASP A 395 8.18 3.72 -3.79
CA ASP A 395 9.03 3.98 -2.64
C ASP A 395 8.48 3.27 -1.40
N VAL A 396 9.38 2.68 -0.62
CA VAL A 396 9.09 2.01 0.66
C VAL A 396 9.78 2.77 1.78
N LYS A 397 9.02 3.22 2.78
CA LYS A 397 9.52 4.02 3.89
C LYS A 397 9.13 3.43 5.25
N ALA A 398 10.01 3.59 6.23
CA ALA A 398 9.69 3.38 7.63
C ALA A 398 9.10 4.67 8.23
N GLY A 399 8.56 4.58 9.44
CA GLY A 399 8.17 5.77 10.20
C GLY A 399 6.73 6.23 9.93
N TRP A 400 5.85 5.30 9.56
CA TRP A 400 4.50 5.62 9.13
C TRP A 400 3.63 6.05 10.31
N ASN A 401 3.12 7.29 10.28
CA ASN A 401 2.20 7.77 11.30
C ASN A 401 0.75 7.42 10.91
N TRP A 402 0.20 6.38 11.52
CA TRP A 402 -1.12 5.86 11.19
C TRP A 402 -2.25 6.76 11.74
N HIS A 403 -3.50 6.57 11.26
CA HIS A 403 -4.68 7.42 11.53
C HIS A 403 -4.91 7.77 13.02
N HIS A 404 -4.57 6.85 13.94
CA HIS A 404 -4.66 7.06 15.40
C HIS A 404 -3.34 7.44 16.07
N ARG A 405 -2.40 7.98 15.30
CA ARG A 405 -1.14 8.56 15.77
C ARG A 405 -0.19 7.55 16.43
N TYR A 406 -0.26 6.30 15.97
CA TYR A 406 0.75 5.29 16.28
C TYR A 406 1.75 5.21 15.14
N LEU A 407 3.02 5.37 15.50
CA LEU A 407 4.12 5.31 14.54
C LEU A 407 4.51 3.85 14.30
N ILE A 408 4.55 3.43 13.05
CA ILE A 408 4.95 2.10 12.59
C ILE A 408 6.33 2.22 11.95
N GLY A 409 7.33 1.62 12.57
CA GLY A 409 8.72 1.68 12.11
C GLY A 409 9.06 0.64 11.04
N LEU A 410 8.11 -0.19 10.61
CA LEU A 410 8.35 -1.14 9.51
C LEU A 410 8.38 -0.42 8.15
N PRO A 411 9.14 -0.93 7.17
CA PRO A 411 9.14 -0.39 5.82
C PRO A 411 7.82 -0.75 5.11
N MET A 412 7.07 0.27 4.70
CA MET A 412 5.77 0.14 4.03
C MET A 412 5.79 0.91 2.70
N VAL A 413 5.05 0.45 1.71
CA VAL A 413 4.82 1.21 0.47
C VAL A 413 4.22 2.56 0.85
N ASP A 414 4.83 3.66 0.39
CA ASP A 414 4.42 5.01 0.77
C ASP A 414 3.15 5.44 0.02
N VAL A 415 2.02 4.92 0.50
CA VAL A 415 0.67 5.24 0.03
C VAL A 415 0.03 6.29 0.92
N GLN A 416 -0.36 7.42 0.37
CA GLN A 416 -1.09 8.44 1.11
C GLN A 416 -2.58 8.27 0.86
N SER A 417 -3.35 7.99 1.91
CA SER A 417 -4.80 7.83 1.84
C SER A 417 -5.52 9.09 2.29
N VAL A 418 -6.58 9.46 1.58
CA VAL A 418 -7.47 10.57 1.93
C VAL A 418 -8.92 10.09 1.91
N GLY A 419 -9.74 10.59 2.84
CA GLY A 419 -11.18 10.32 2.90
C GLY A 419 -11.98 10.99 1.78
N ALA A 420 -11.74 10.57 0.53
CA ALA A 420 -12.34 11.12 -0.69
C ALA A 420 -12.76 9.98 -1.64
N GLY A 421 -13.68 9.13 -1.19
CA GLY A 421 -14.23 8.03 -1.98
C GLY A 421 -15.60 8.36 -2.59
N GLY A 422 -16.16 7.42 -3.35
CA GLY A 422 -17.52 7.56 -3.93
C GLY A 422 -18.62 7.71 -2.87
N GLY A 423 -18.44 7.17 -1.68
CA GLY A 423 -19.36 7.26 -0.55
C GLY A 423 -19.06 8.41 0.40
N SER A 424 -18.08 9.27 0.13
CA SER A 424 -17.82 10.44 0.97
C SER A 424 -19.07 11.33 1.06
N ILE A 425 -19.49 11.64 2.28
CA ILE A 425 -20.74 12.34 2.57
C ILE A 425 -20.56 13.84 2.29
N ALA A 426 -21.52 14.42 1.58
CA ALA A 426 -21.63 15.84 1.34
C ALA A 426 -22.60 16.48 2.34
N HIS A 427 -22.15 17.50 3.06
CA HIS A 427 -22.98 18.22 4.02
C HIS A 427 -22.68 19.73 3.99
N VAL A 428 -23.61 20.51 4.53
CA VAL A 428 -23.48 21.97 4.62
C VAL A 428 -23.25 22.33 6.09
N GLU A 429 -22.11 22.96 6.37
CA GLU A 429 -21.76 23.42 7.70
C GLU A 429 -21.51 24.93 7.64
N ALA A 430 -22.25 25.70 8.45
CA ALA A 430 -22.16 27.16 8.52
C ALA A 430 -22.20 27.85 7.13
N GLY A 431 -23.05 27.35 6.21
CA GLY A 431 -23.20 27.89 4.85
C GLY A 431 -22.11 27.47 3.86
N THR A 432 -21.20 26.57 4.25
CA THR A 432 -20.13 26.05 3.38
C THR A 432 -20.38 24.57 3.05
N LEU A 433 -20.24 24.20 1.77
CA LEU A 433 -20.27 22.80 1.35
C LEU A 433 -18.98 22.10 1.77
N LYS A 434 -19.11 20.95 2.43
CA LYS A 434 -18.03 20.03 2.77
C LYS A 434 -18.32 18.65 2.19
N VAL A 435 -17.25 17.93 1.82
CA VAL A 435 -17.33 16.55 1.31
C VAL A 435 -16.26 15.72 2.02
N GLY A 436 -16.70 14.68 2.72
CA GLY A 436 -15.84 13.91 3.62
C GLY A 436 -15.48 14.65 4.92
N PRO A 437 -14.62 14.08 5.77
CA PRO A 437 -13.95 12.78 5.60
C PRO A 437 -14.88 11.58 5.85
N GLU A 438 -16.05 11.80 6.44
CA GLU A 438 -17.04 10.75 6.72
C GLU A 438 -17.53 10.09 5.42
N SER A 439 -17.80 8.79 5.49
CA SER A 439 -18.24 7.97 4.36
C SER A 439 -19.47 7.15 4.72
N ALA A 440 -20.39 7.00 3.78
CA ALA A 440 -21.58 6.16 3.90
C ALA A 440 -21.26 4.64 3.82
N GLY A 441 -20.01 4.26 3.50
CA GLY A 441 -19.59 2.86 3.44
C GLY A 441 -20.35 2.02 2.39
N ALA A 442 -20.49 0.73 2.67
CA ALA A 442 -21.30 -0.20 1.86
C ALA A 442 -22.75 -0.29 2.33
N GLU A 443 -22.95 -0.16 3.64
CA GLU A 443 -24.24 -0.26 4.33
C GLU A 443 -24.30 0.86 5.39
N PRO A 444 -25.26 1.80 5.30
CA PRO A 444 -26.36 1.84 4.34
C PRO A 444 -25.92 2.23 2.90
N GLY A 445 -24.71 2.77 2.74
CA GLY A 445 -24.16 3.19 1.45
C GLY A 445 -24.76 4.48 0.89
N PRO A 446 -24.31 4.93 -0.30
CA PRO A 446 -24.93 6.01 -1.06
C PRO A 446 -26.45 5.89 -1.17
N VAL A 447 -27.16 7.03 -1.20
CA VAL A 447 -28.62 7.07 -1.30
C VAL A 447 -29.10 6.34 -2.54
N CYS A 448 -28.39 6.52 -3.67
CA CYS A 448 -28.68 5.89 -4.93
C CYS A 448 -28.60 4.36 -4.92
N TYR A 449 -28.05 3.72 -3.88
CA TYR A 449 -28.07 2.27 -3.75
C TYR A 449 -29.43 1.73 -3.27
N GLY A 450 -30.31 2.59 -2.76
CA GLY A 450 -31.67 2.20 -2.32
C GLY A 450 -31.70 1.29 -1.10
N ARG A 451 -30.67 1.35 -0.23
CA ARG A 451 -30.49 0.48 0.95
C ARG A 451 -30.69 1.20 2.29
N GLY A 452 -31.41 2.33 2.27
CA GLY A 452 -31.70 3.13 3.47
C GLY A 452 -30.67 4.21 3.80
N GLY A 453 -29.76 4.54 2.87
CA GLY A 453 -28.88 5.69 3.00
C GLY A 453 -29.68 6.98 2.85
N GLU A 454 -29.41 7.98 3.71
CA GLU A 454 -30.14 9.27 3.72
C GLU A 454 -29.25 10.48 3.41
N GLU A 455 -27.93 10.34 3.60
CA GLU A 455 -26.97 11.42 3.42
C GLU A 455 -26.39 11.38 2.01
N PRO A 456 -26.40 12.49 1.24
CA PRO A 456 -25.93 12.50 -0.14
C PRO A 456 -24.41 12.31 -0.21
N THR A 457 -23.97 11.59 -1.23
CA THR A 457 -22.56 11.22 -1.43
C THR A 457 -22.02 11.68 -2.79
N VAL A 458 -20.72 11.49 -3.00
CA VAL A 458 -20.06 11.71 -4.30
C VAL A 458 -20.69 10.84 -5.41
N THR A 459 -21.10 9.61 -5.11
CA THR A 459 -21.74 8.69 -6.06
C THR A 459 -23.12 9.21 -6.47
N ASP A 460 -23.88 9.76 -5.53
CA ASP A 460 -25.17 10.41 -5.80
C ASP A 460 -25.00 11.60 -6.75
N ALA A 461 -23.98 12.43 -6.51
CA ALA A 461 -23.64 13.55 -7.40
C ALA A 461 -23.23 13.05 -8.79
N ASN A 462 -22.37 12.03 -8.88
CA ASN A 462 -21.95 11.42 -10.16
C ASN A 462 -23.12 10.84 -10.96
N LEU A 463 -24.12 10.29 -10.27
CA LEU A 463 -25.35 9.80 -10.89
C LEU A 463 -26.19 10.94 -11.45
N VAL A 464 -26.45 11.99 -10.65
CA VAL A 464 -27.23 13.17 -11.08
C VAL A 464 -26.57 13.94 -12.21
N LEU A 465 -25.24 14.02 -12.24
CA LEU A 465 -24.48 14.63 -13.34
C LEU A 465 -24.48 13.77 -14.62
N GLY A 466 -25.04 12.56 -14.57
CA GLY A 466 -25.21 11.68 -15.73
C GLY A 466 -23.96 10.88 -16.09
N TYR A 467 -22.97 10.78 -15.21
CA TYR A 467 -21.77 9.97 -15.45
C TYR A 467 -22.07 8.47 -15.28
N LEU A 468 -22.81 8.09 -14.24
CA LEU A 468 -23.09 6.68 -13.92
C LEU A 468 -24.36 6.16 -14.59
N ASN A 469 -24.33 4.90 -15.06
CA ASN A 469 -25.49 4.25 -15.67
C ASN A 469 -26.47 3.77 -14.57
N PRO A 470 -27.70 4.31 -14.49
CA PRO A 470 -28.66 3.91 -13.46
C PRO A 470 -29.21 2.49 -13.62
N ALA A 471 -29.22 1.94 -14.84
CA ALA A 471 -29.83 0.66 -15.14
C ALA A 471 -28.87 -0.52 -15.00
N ALA A 472 -27.56 -0.29 -15.14
CA ALA A 472 -26.57 -1.35 -15.25
C ALA A 472 -25.32 -1.12 -14.39
N PHE A 473 -25.49 -0.75 -13.12
CA PHE A 473 -24.36 -0.55 -12.20
C PHE A 473 -23.80 -1.89 -11.71
N SER A 474 -22.49 -1.94 -11.44
CA SER A 474 -21.78 -3.15 -10.97
C SER A 474 -22.02 -4.40 -11.84
N GLY A 475 -21.96 -4.25 -13.17
CA GLY A 475 -22.14 -5.35 -14.11
C GLY A 475 -23.61 -5.74 -14.30
N GLY A 476 -24.53 -4.84 -13.99
CA GLY A 476 -25.98 -5.07 -14.07
C GLY A 476 -26.60 -5.70 -12.83
N THR A 477 -25.83 -5.89 -11.75
CA THR A 477 -26.36 -6.48 -10.51
C THR A 477 -27.13 -5.49 -9.65
N MET A 478 -27.01 -4.19 -9.91
CA MET A 478 -27.65 -3.14 -9.12
C MET A 478 -28.28 -2.08 -10.04
N ARG A 479 -29.53 -1.73 -9.72
CA ARG A 479 -30.23 -0.58 -10.29
C ARG A 479 -30.14 0.58 -9.30
N LEU A 480 -29.76 1.75 -9.78
CA LEU A 480 -29.58 2.94 -8.94
C LEU A 480 -30.86 3.77 -8.87
N ASP A 481 -31.14 4.31 -7.69
CA ASP A 481 -32.25 5.22 -7.43
C ASP A 481 -31.85 6.67 -7.72
N VAL A 482 -32.21 7.14 -8.92
CA VAL A 482 -31.93 8.50 -9.38
C VAL A 482 -32.78 9.52 -8.61
N GLU A 483 -34.03 9.19 -8.31
CA GLU A 483 -34.95 10.10 -7.63
C GLU A 483 -34.57 10.27 -6.16
N GLY A 484 -34.17 9.18 -5.50
CA GLY A 484 -33.62 9.20 -4.14
C GLY A 484 -32.37 10.08 -4.05
N ALA A 485 -31.41 9.91 -4.96
CA ALA A 485 -30.20 10.74 -5.03
C ALA A 485 -30.54 12.23 -5.24
N HIS A 486 -31.45 12.52 -6.17
CA HIS A 486 -31.89 13.89 -6.46
C HIS A 486 -32.60 14.54 -5.27
N ALA A 487 -33.47 13.79 -4.57
CA ALA A 487 -34.17 14.27 -3.37
C ALA A 487 -33.21 14.56 -2.21
N ALA A 488 -32.26 13.65 -1.94
CA ALA A 488 -31.27 13.83 -0.88
C ALA A 488 -30.37 15.06 -1.14
N LEU A 489 -29.86 15.20 -2.36
CA LEU A 489 -29.08 16.38 -2.77
C LEU A 489 -29.89 17.67 -2.63
N LYS A 490 -31.17 17.65 -3.02
CA LYS A 490 -32.06 18.80 -2.89
C LYS A 490 -32.24 19.22 -1.43
N GLN A 491 -32.54 18.27 -0.56
CA GLN A 491 -32.89 18.53 0.83
C GLN A 491 -31.67 18.94 1.67
N ARG A 492 -30.55 18.22 1.52
CA ARG A 492 -29.40 18.32 2.42
C ARG A 492 -28.33 19.30 1.94
N VAL A 493 -28.29 19.63 0.64
CA VAL A 493 -27.24 20.49 0.07
C VAL A 493 -27.82 21.68 -0.70
N ALA A 494 -28.68 21.43 -1.69
CA ALA A 494 -29.13 22.48 -2.60
C ALA A 494 -30.01 23.53 -1.89
N THR A 495 -31.00 23.08 -1.10
CA THR A 495 -31.89 23.98 -0.35
C THR A 495 -31.15 24.80 0.71
N PRO A 496 -30.28 24.21 1.56
CA PRO A 496 -29.50 24.98 2.53
C PRO A 496 -28.55 26.03 1.91
N LEU A 497 -28.05 25.78 0.69
CA LEU A 497 -27.17 26.71 -0.02
C LEU A 497 -27.93 27.69 -0.95
N GLY A 498 -29.24 27.49 -1.16
CA GLY A 498 -30.02 28.31 -2.08
C GLY A 498 -29.65 28.14 -3.56
N ILE A 499 -29.19 26.95 -3.96
CA ILE A 499 -28.75 26.65 -5.34
C ILE A 499 -29.58 25.53 -5.97
N SER A 500 -29.40 25.26 -7.27
CA SER A 500 -30.05 24.14 -7.94
C SER A 500 -29.43 22.79 -7.53
N VAL A 501 -30.17 21.70 -7.71
CA VAL A 501 -29.66 20.33 -7.42
C VAL A 501 -28.47 19.98 -8.30
N VAL A 502 -28.48 20.44 -9.56
CA VAL A 502 -27.38 20.22 -10.50
C VAL A 502 -26.14 20.99 -10.07
N ASP A 503 -26.29 22.24 -9.60
CA ASP A 503 -25.18 23.04 -9.08
C ASP A 503 -24.62 22.45 -7.78
N ALA A 504 -25.48 21.90 -6.92
CA ALA A 504 -25.07 21.17 -5.72
C ALA A 504 -24.23 19.94 -6.09
N ALA A 505 -24.70 19.11 -7.03
CA ALA A 505 -23.96 17.94 -7.51
C ALA A 505 -22.63 18.34 -8.16
N ALA A 506 -22.61 19.37 -9.01
CA ALA A 506 -21.39 19.90 -9.62
C ALA A 506 -20.43 20.49 -8.58
N GLY A 507 -20.95 21.12 -7.52
CA GLY A 507 -20.19 21.61 -6.37
C GLY A 507 -19.48 20.48 -5.62
N ILE A 508 -20.20 19.41 -5.29
CA ILE A 508 -19.66 18.21 -4.65
C ILE A 508 -18.55 17.61 -5.53
N PHE A 509 -18.82 17.45 -6.82
CA PHE A 509 -17.87 16.92 -7.78
C PHE A 509 -16.59 17.77 -7.89
N ARG A 510 -16.71 19.10 -7.94
CA ARG A 510 -15.53 20.00 -7.94
C ARG A 510 -14.73 19.90 -6.65
N LEU A 511 -15.40 19.91 -5.50
CA LEU A 511 -14.75 19.90 -4.20
C LEU A 511 -13.98 18.59 -3.95
N VAL A 512 -14.58 17.44 -4.27
CA VAL A 512 -13.88 16.15 -4.11
C VAL A 512 -12.66 16.05 -5.04
N ASN A 513 -12.76 16.54 -6.28
CA ASN A 513 -11.62 16.58 -7.20
C ASN A 513 -10.50 17.50 -6.71
N ALA A 514 -10.83 18.68 -6.16
CA ALA A 514 -9.84 19.57 -5.57
C ALA A 514 -9.14 18.93 -4.35
N ASN A 515 -9.89 18.23 -3.49
CA ASN A 515 -9.33 17.50 -2.35
C ASN A 515 -8.37 16.38 -2.79
N MET A 516 -8.76 15.60 -3.81
CA MET A 516 -7.92 14.55 -4.40
C MET A 516 -6.67 15.13 -5.07
N ALA A 517 -6.79 16.20 -5.85
CA ALA A 517 -5.64 16.88 -6.46
C ALA A 517 -4.68 17.43 -5.40
N ASN A 518 -5.19 18.00 -4.31
CA ASN A 518 -4.36 18.43 -3.18
C ASN A 518 -3.63 17.26 -2.51
N ALA A 519 -4.25 16.07 -2.43
CA ALA A 519 -3.58 14.86 -1.97
C ALA A 519 -2.38 14.51 -2.85
N VAL A 520 -2.58 14.50 -4.17
CA VAL A 520 -1.51 14.26 -5.15
C VAL A 520 -0.40 15.32 -5.07
N ARG A 521 -0.75 16.60 -4.90
CA ARG A 521 0.22 17.68 -4.70
C ARG A 521 1.05 17.46 -3.42
N ARG A 522 0.46 16.98 -2.32
CA ARG A 522 1.22 16.65 -1.11
C ARG A 522 2.23 15.52 -1.35
N VAL A 523 1.84 14.46 -2.07
CA VAL A 523 2.74 13.33 -2.38
C VAL A 523 3.91 13.74 -3.29
N SER A 524 3.64 14.62 -4.26
CA SER A 524 4.63 15.06 -5.26
C SER A 524 5.51 16.22 -4.76
N ALA A 525 4.91 17.32 -4.30
CA ALA A 525 5.62 18.51 -3.84
C ALA A 525 6.46 18.24 -2.57
N GLY A 526 5.98 17.38 -1.66
CA GLY A 526 6.75 16.95 -0.48
C GLY A 526 8.04 16.20 -0.82
N ARG A 527 8.27 15.88 -2.10
CA ARG A 527 9.48 15.22 -2.61
C ARG A 527 10.21 16.07 -3.67
N GLY A 528 9.82 17.32 -3.86
CA GLY A 528 10.37 18.20 -4.89
C GLY A 528 10.06 17.73 -6.32
N ILE A 529 9.01 16.93 -6.52
CA ILE A 529 8.69 16.33 -7.83
C ILE A 529 7.53 17.09 -8.48
N ASP A 530 7.74 17.51 -9.73
CA ASP A 530 6.70 18.05 -10.58
C ASP A 530 5.81 16.90 -11.11
N PRO A 531 4.48 16.93 -10.88
CA PRO A 531 3.59 15.88 -11.37
C PRO A 531 3.34 15.94 -12.89
N ARG A 532 3.50 17.10 -13.55
CA ARG A 532 3.18 17.30 -14.97
C ARG A 532 3.85 16.33 -15.96
N PRO A 533 5.15 15.98 -15.83
CA PRO A 533 5.80 15.00 -16.70
C PRO A 533 5.39 13.54 -16.43
N LEU A 534 4.68 13.27 -15.33
CA LEU A 534 4.31 11.91 -14.92
C LEU A 534 3.04 11.46 -15.64
N THR A 535 2.81 10.15 -15.67
CA THR A 535 1.52 9.58 -16.06
C THR A 535 0.62 9.43 -14.82
N LEU A 536 -0.68 9.70 -14.94
CA LEU A 536 -1.65 9.37 -13.92
C LEU A 536 -2.17 7.94 -14.18
N VAL A 537 -1.75 6.96 -13.37
CA VAL A 537 -2.24 5.58 -13.46
C VAL A 537 -3.43 5.44 -12.53
N VAL A 538 -4.61 5.19 -13.09
CA VAL A 538 -5.87 5.27 -12.36
C VAL A 538 -6.52 3.90 -12.26
N PHE A 539 -6.84 3.49 -11.04
CA PHE A 539 -7.59 2.27 -10.75
C PHE A 539 -8.65 2.51 -9.67
N GLY A 540 -9.34 1.44 -9.25
CA GLY A 540 -10.53 1.54 -8.43
C GLY A 540 -11.80 1.73 -9.26
N GLY A 541 -12.96 1.57 -8.60
CA GLY A 541 -14.26 1.67 -9.25
C GLY A 541 -14.61 3.10 -9.69
N ASN A 542 -14.28 4.10 -8.85
CA ASN A 542 -14.61 5.51 -9.07
C ASN A 542 -13.48 6.30 -9.73
N GLY A 543 -12.24 5.80 -9.70
CA GLY A 543 -11.07 6.54 -10.17
C GLY A 543 -11.23 7.04 -11.61
N PRO A 544 -11.58 6.16 -12.57
CA PRO A 544 -11.74 6.56 -13.98
C PRO A 544 -12.88 7.56 -14.26
N VAL A 545 -13.82 7.73 -13.33
CA VAL A 545 -14.86 8.78 -13.42
C VAL A 545 -14.24 10.16 -13.21
N HIS A 546 -13.28 10.27 -12.31
CA HIS A 546 -12.67 11.55 -11.89
C HIS A 546 -11.33 11.85 -12.57
N ALA A 547 -10.70 10.84 -13.20
CA ALA A 547 -9.35 10.89 -13.76
C ALA A 547 -9.06 12.11 -14.65
N GLY A 548 -9.99 12.42 -15.55
CA GLY A 548 -9.82 13.51 -16.51
C GLY A 548 -9.68 14.87 -15.83
N MET A 549 -10.53 15.14 -14.82
CA MET A 549 -10.52 16.38 -14.07
C MET A 549 -9.30 16.49 -13.16
N GLN A 550 -8.90 15.38 -12.52
CA GLN A 550 -7.69 15.36 -11.72
C GLN A 550 -6.46 15.66 -12.56
N ALA A 551 -6.35 15.04 -13.74
CA ALA A 551 -5.23 15.27 -14.63
C ALA A 551 -5.16 16.73 -15.10
N GLU A 552 -6.30 17.35 -15.43
CA GLU A 552 -6.38 18.77 -15.79
C GLU A 552 -5.93 19.68 -14.63
N GLU A 553 -6.47 19.48 -13.42
CA GLU A 553 -6.12 20.26 -12.21
C GLU A 553 -4.64 20.12 -11.81
N LEU A 554 -4.02 18.98 -12.13
CA LEU A 554 -2.61 18.69 -11.86
C LEU A 554 -1.68 19.06 -13.04
N GLY A 555 -2.24 19.43 -14.20
CA GLY A 555 -1.48 19.67 -15.42
C GLY A 555 -0.84 18.40 -16.02
N ILE A 556 -1.32 17.21 -15.66
CA ILE A 556 -0.88 15.92 -16.19
C ILE A 556 -1.51 15.68 -17.56
N ARG A 557 -0.68 15.39 -18.56
CA ARG A 557 -1.15 15.24 -19.96
C ARG A 557 -1.52 13.81 -20.35
N ARG A 558 -1.13 12.82 -19.55
CA ARG A 558 -1.35 11.40 -19.88
C ARG A 558 -1.97 10.67 -18.70
N ILE A 559 -3.10 10.02 -18.95
CA ILE A 559 -3.76 9.11 -18.02
C ILE A 559 -3.65 7.70 -18.59
N PHE A 560 -3.41 6.73 -17.71
CA PHE A 560 -3.44 5.31 -18.04
C PHE A 560 -4.45 4.60 -17.13
N VAL A 561 -5.48 4.01 -17.72
CA VAL A 561 -6.51 3.24 -17.02
C VAL A 561 -6.35 1.77 -17.41
N PRO A 562 -5.86 0.91 -16.53
CA PRO A 562 -5.79 -0.52 -16.78
C PRO A 562 -7.18 -1.10 -17.05
N LYS A 563 -7.31 -2.04 -17.99
CA LYS A 563 -8.59 -2.74 -18.27
C LYS A 563 -9.16 -3.44 -17.03
N LEU A 564 -8.26 -3.86 -16.14
CA LEU A 564 -8.53 -4.57 -14.90
C LEU A 564 -8.61 -3.64 -13.68
N ALA A 565 -8.67 -2.32 -13.90
CA ALA A 565 -8.74 -1.27 -12.86
C ALA A 565 -9.69 -1.56 -11.67
N PRO A 566 -10.87 -2.19 -11.85
CA PRO A 566 -11.82 -2.35 -10.74
C PRO A 566 -11.54 -3.50 -9.76
N ALA A 567 -10.67 -4.45 -10.12
CA ALA A 567 -10.22 -5.56 -9.27
C ALA A 567 -8.68 -5.61 -9.23
N PHE A 568 -8.07 -4.44 -9.33
CA PHE A 568 -6.67 -4.30 -9.64
C PHE A 568 -5.77 -4.61 -8.45
N SER A 569 -6.25 -4.34 -7.24
CA SER A 569 -5.62 -4.81 -6.00
C SER A 569 -5.50 -6.33 -6.01
N ALA A 570 -6.61 -7.05 -6.24
CA ALA A 570 -6.61 -8.51 -6.35
C ALA A 570 -5.71 -9.05 -7.49
N LEU A 571 -5.62 -8.36 -8.63
CA LEU A 571 -4.64 -8.69 -9.67
C LEU A 571 -3.19 -8.46 -9.19
N GLY A 572 -2.94 -7.33 -8.54
CA GLY A 572 -1.64 -6.97 -7.98
C GLY A 572 -1.14 -8.03 -7.01
N LEU A 573 -2.03 -8.60 -6.19
CA LEU A 573 -1.73 -9.73 -5.32
C LEU A 573 -1.11 -10.91 -6.09
N LEU A 574 -1.70 -11.31 -7.21
CA LEU A 574 -1.19 -12.41 -8.05
C LEU A 574 0.12 -12.08 -8.77
N LEU A 575 0.40 -10.79 -8.96
CA LEU A 575 1.61 -10.30 -9.61
C LEU A 575 2.75 -10.05 -8.62
N THR A 576 2.48 -10.08 -7.31
CA THR A 576 3.46 -9.80 -6.25
C THR A 576 4.34 -11.01 -5.93
N ASP A 577 5.64 -10.75 -5.72
CA ASP A 577 6.62 -11.77 -5.30
C ASP A 577 6.64 -11.95 -3.79
N HIS A 578 7.23 -13.05 -3.33
CA HIS A 578 7.44 -13.19 -1.89
C HIS A 578 8.53 -12.22 -1.46
N VAL A 579 8.31 -11.50 -0.37
CA VAL A 579 9.30 -10.56 0.17
C VAL A 579 9.47 -10.81 1.66
N VAL A 580 10.70 -11.09 2.04
CA VAL A 580 11.13 -11.03 3.44
C VAL A 580 12.04 -9.82 3.60
N ASP A 581 11.68 -8.94 4.52
CA ASP A 581 12.38 -7.68 4.77
C ASP A 581 12.92 -7.70 6.19
N GLU A 582 14.24 -7.89 6.31
CA GLU A 582 14.94 -8.02 7.58
C GLU A 582 15.83 -6.79 7.80
N MET A 583 15.93 -6.37 9.05
CA MET A 583 16.79 -5.26 9.47
C MET A 583 17.55 -5.62 10.73
N ARG A 584 18.73 -5.04 10.93
CA ARG A 584 19.52 -5.16 12.16
C ARG A 584 20.15 -3.81 12.47
N SER A 585 20.07 -3.36 13.72
CA SER A 585 20.87 -2.22 14.18
C SER A 585 22.35 -2.57 14.15
N TYR A 586 23.16 -1.64 13.69
CA TYR A 586 24.61 -1.66 13.81
C TYR A 586 25.09 -0.22 13.77
N ILE A 587 25.36 0.35 14.96
CA ILE A 587 25.67 1.76 15.12
C ILE A 587 27.19 1.92 15.18
N SER A 588 27.77 2.54 14.15
CA SER A 588 29.21 2.81 14.09
C SER A 588 29.50 3.99 13.15
N PRO A 589 30.45 4.88 13.49
CA PRO A 589 31.07 5.76 12.49
C PRO A 589 31.60 4.91 11.32
N VAL A 590 31.45 5.39 10.08
CA VAL A 590 31.80 4.59 8.89
C VAL A 590 33.26 4.11 8.91
N SER A 591 34.20 4.92 9.40
CA SER A 591 35.62 4.57 9.52
C SER A 591 35.90 3.42 10.49
N ARG A 592 34.98 3.14 11.41
CA ARG A 592 35.10 2.10 12.45
C ARG A 592 34.20 0.90 12.18
N VAL A 593 33.64 0.79 10.97
CA VAL A 593 32.82 -0.36 10.60
C VAL A 593 33.66 -1.63 10.54
N ASP A 594 33.26 -2.63 11.33
CA ASP A 594 33.78 -3.99 11.24
C ASP A 594 33.06 -4.73 10.12
N LEU A 595 33.76 -4.94 9.01
CA LEU A 595 33.23 -5.64 7.83
C LEU A 595 32.91 -7.11 8.13
N ALA A 596 33.62 -7.76 9.05
CA ALA A 596 33.32 -9.14 9.44
C ALA A 596 31.97 -9.20 10.17
N ARG A 597 31.71 -8.24 11.06
CA ARG A 597 30.40 -8.12 11.71
C ARG A 597 29.29 -7.80 10.71
N VAL A 598 29.53 -6.92 9.74
CA VAL A 598 28.57 -6.62 8.65
C VAL A 598 28.22 -7.88 7.85
N HIS A 599 29.21 -8.69 7.48
CA HIS A 599 28.97 -9.96 6.78
C HIS A 599 28.18 -10.95 7.63
N ALA A 600 28.51 -11.07 8.93
CA ALA A 600 27.78 -11.94 9.85
C ALA A 600 26.29 -11.54 9.95
N LEU A 601 26.00 -10.25 10.12
CA LEU A 601 24.63 -9.75 10.18
C LEU A 601 23.84 -10.00 8.88
N PHE A 602 24.46 -9.82 7.71
CA PHE A 602 23.82 -10.18 6.45
C PHE A 602 23.58 -11.69 6.33
N ALA A 603 24.52 -12.53 6.76
CA ALA A 603 24.35 -13.98 6.75
C ALA A 603 23.21 -14.44 7.67
N GLU A 604 23.10 -13.85 8.87
CA GLU A 604 21.98 -14.08 9.79
C GLU A 604 20.63 -13.72 9.13
N MET A 605 20.53 -12.53 8.53
CA MET A 605 19.32 -12.08 7.83
C MET A 605 18.98 -12.95 6.61
N GLU A 606 19.99 -13.38 5.84
CA GLU A 606 19.80 -14.30 4.71
C GLU A 606 19.27 -15.65 5.15
N GLN A 607 19.81 -16.19 6.25
CA GLN A 607 19.35 -17.46 6.81
C GLN A 607 17.91 -17.35 7.33
N ALA A 608 17.59 -16.27 8.04
CA ALA A 608 16.23 -16.00 8.50
C ALA A 608 15.25 -15.90 7.32
N ALA A 609 15.61 -15.18 6.25
CA ALA A 609 14.79 -15.06 5.05
C ALA A 609 14.59 -16.40 4.35
N ARG A 610 15.64 -17.23 4.22
CA ARG A 610 15.54 -18.57 3.64
C ARG A 610 14.62 -19.48 4.44
N SER A 611 14.73 -19.46 5.77
CA SER A 611 13.85 -20.24 6.65
C SER A 611 12.39 -19.81 6.51
N ALA A 612 12.13 -18.50 6.50
CA ALA A 612 10.77 -17.97 6.32
C ALA A 612 10.17 -18.36 4.95
N LEU A 613 10.98 -18.34 3.89
CA LEU A 613 10.58 -18.71 2.53
C LEU A 613 10.48 -20.23 2.31
N ALA A 614 11.05 -21.05 3.20
CA ALA A 614 10.96 -22.52 3.13
C ALA A 614 9.61 -23.06 3.64
N GLY A 615 8.86 -22.29 4.43
CA GLY A 615 7.62 -22.70 5.11
C GLY A 615 6.37 -22.89 4.24
N GLY A 616 6.49 -22.91 2.90
CA GLY A 616 5.40 -23.21 1.96
C GLY A 616 5.34 -24.69 1.58
N ASN A 617 4.32 -25.11 0.82
CA ASN A 617 4.18 -26.46 0.25
C ASN A 617 5.28 -26.75 -0.80
N GLY A 618 6.54 -26.88 -0.33
CA GLY A 618 7.83 -26.82 -1.01
C GLY A 618 8.00 -27.55 -2.34
N ARG A 619 7.26 -27.11 -3.37
CA ARG A 619 7.25 -27.76 -4.68
C ARG A 619 8.14 -27.08 -5.71
N ARG A 620 8.72 -25.90 -5.45
CA ARG A 620 9.59 -25.19 -6.40
C ARG A 620 10.75 -24.49 -5.71
N GLN A 621 11.98 -24.81 -6.13
CA GLN A 621 13.14 -23.95 -5.82
C GLN A 621 12.91 -22.59 -6.50
N ARG A 622 12.62 -21.56 -5.71
CA ARG A 622 12.43 -20.19 -6.20
C ARG A 622 13.79 -19.51 -6.34
N ARG A 623 13.99 -18.74 -7.41
CA ARG A 623 15.19 -17.91 -7.56
C ARG A 623 15.10 -16.75 -6.57
N LEU A 624 16.07 -16.68 -5.66
CA LEU A 624 16.17 -15.61 -4.67
C LEU A 624 16.98 -14.43 -5.23
N ARG A 625 16.52 -13.22 -4.95
CA ARG A 625 17.23 -11.96 -5.19
C ARG A 625 17.39 -11.23 -3.86
N PHE A 626 18.60 -10.77 -3.60
CA PHE A 626 18.96 -10.07 -2.36
C PHE A 626 19.29 -8.61 -2.67
N GLU A 627 18.61 -7.69 -2.02
CA GLU A 627 18.91 -6.26 -2.03
C GLU A 627 19.40 -5.86 -0.64
N ARG A 628 20.65 -5.36 -0.58
CA ARG A 628 21.30 -4.92 0.66
C ARG A 628 21.26 -3.41 0.74
N MET A 629 20.99 -2.87 1.92
CA MET A 629 20.95 -1.45 2.18
C MET A 629 21.64 -1.13 3.50
N ALA A 630 22.24 0.05 3.58
CA ALA A 630 22.82 0.64 4.78
C ALA A 630 21.97 1.85 5.20
N ALA A 631 21.58 1.91 6.46
CA ALA A 631 20.92 3.07 7.05
C ALA A 631 21.99 4.07 7.53
N LEU A 632 22.15 5.19 6.83
CA LEU A 632 23.18 6.20 7.09
C LEU A 632 22.54 7.52 7.53
N CYS A 633 23.19 8.22 8.45
CA CYS A 633 22.82 9.58 8.85
C CYS A 633 24.06 10.42 9.14
N TYR A 634 23.96 11.75 9.10
CA TYR A 634 24.98 12.62 9.66
C TYR A 634 24.94 12.59 11.20
N PRO A 635 26.05 12.89 11.88
CA PRO A 635 26.06 13.14 13.31
C PRO A 635 24.96 14.12 13.75
N GLY A 636 24.29 13.84 14.86
CA GLY A 636 23.20 14.68 15.38
C GLY A 636 21.85 14.52 14.68
N GLN A 637 21.78 13.89 13.50
CA GLN A 637 20.49 13.59 12.87
C GLN A 637 19.74 12.50 13.65
N THR A 638 18.42 12.68 13.77
CA THR A 638 17.51 11.75 14.45
C THR A 638 16.86 10.74 13.50
N PHE A 639 17.05 10.92 12.20
CA PHE A 639 16.58 10.03 11.14
C PHE A 639 17.77 9.52 10.32
N ASP A 640 17.57 8.39 9.65
CA ASP A 640 18.54 7.80 8.73
C ASP A 640 17.92 7.60 7.34
N MET A 641 18.80 7.47 6.34
CA MET A 641 18.43 7.25 4.95
C MET A 641 18.86 5.84 4.53
N PRO A 642 17.95 5.03 3.94
CA PRO A 642 18.31 3.74 3.38
C PRO A 642 19.07 3.95 2.06
N VAL A 643 20.34 3.55 2.05
CA VAL A 643 21.22 3.68 0.87
C VAL A 643 21.55 2.29 0.32
N PRO A 644 21.33 2.04 -0.99
CA PRO A 644 21.68 0.77 -1.60
C PRO A 644 23.17 0.44 -1.44
N LEU A 645 23.45 -0.76 -0.95
CA LEU A 645 24.80 -1.28 -0.79
C LEU A 645 25.10 -2.24 -1.95
N ALA A 646 25.81 -1.74 -2.96
CA ALA A 646 26.11 -2.45 -4.20
C ALA A 646 27.23 -3.52 -4.03
N ALA A 647 26.96 -4.55 -3.24
CA ALA A 647 27.87 -5.67 -3.03
C ALA A 647 27.85 -6.66 -4.21
N LYS A 648 28.95 -6.74 -4.97
CA LYS A 648 29.14 -7.82 -5.96
C LYS A 648 29.32 -9.15 -5.23
N ASN A 649 28.58 -10.18 -5.64
CA ASN A 649 28.57 -11.51 -5.01
C ASN A 649 28.30 -11.50 -3.50
N GLY A 650 27.65 -10.45 -2.97
CA GLY A 650 27.35 -10.31 -1.54
C GLY A 650 28.51 -9.84 -0.66
N GLN A 651 29.71 -9.60 -1.22
CA GLN A 651 30.83 -9.09 -0.46
C GLN A 651 30.77 -7.58 -0.27
N VAL A 652 30.68 -7.14 0.99
CA VAL A 652 30.85 -5.74 1.39
C VAL A 652 32.33 -5.47 1.64
N THR A 653 32.97 -4.68 0.80
CA THR A 653 34.37 -4.26 0.96
C THR A 653 34.43 -2.81 1.43
N ALA A 654 35.60 -2.36 1.89
CA ALA A 654 35.82 -0.96 2.25
C ALA A 654 35.48 0.01 1.10
N ARG A 655 35.79 -0.37 -0.14
CA ARG A 655 35.42 0.40 -1.34
C ARG A 655 33.91 0.49 -1.53
N VAL A 656 33.20 -0.63 -1.38
CA VAL A 656 31.72 -0.64 -1.48
C VAL A 656 31.10 0.26 -0.41
N LEU A 657 31.64 0.26 0.80
CA LEU A 657 31.19 1.13 1.87
C LEU A 657 31.44 2.62 1.55
N ALA A 658 32.63 2.95 1.03
CA ALA A 658 32.96 4.31 0.58
C ALA A 658 32.04 4.79 -0.57
N ASP A 659 31.80 3.95 -1.57
CA ASP A 659 30.87 4.24 -2.67
C ASP A 659 29.43 4.44 -2.15
N THR A 660 29.04 3.68 -1.11
CA THR A 660 27.74 3.81 -0.45
C THR A 660 27.63 5.15 0.30
N VAL A 661 28.70 5.62 0.94
CA VAL A 661 28.74 6.94 1.58
C VAL A 661 28.65 8.08 0.56
N GLU A 662 29.35 7.97 -0.56
CA GLU A 662 29.21 8.97 -1.63
C GLU A 662 27.77 9.00 -2.17
N ARG A 663 27.14 7.83 -2.33
CA ARG A 663 25.72 7.77 -2.71
C ARG A 663 24.81 8.36 -1.64
N PHE A 664 25.12 8.21 -0.36
CA PHE A 664 24.40 8.87 0.74
C PHE A 664 24.44 10.38 0.60
N HIS A 665 25.62 10.99 0.37
CA HIS A 665 25.74 12.44 0.19
C HIS A 665 24.88 12.92 -0.99
N GLN A 666 24.93 12.23 -2.13
CA GLN A 666 24.12 12.57 -3.30
C GLN A 666 22.62 12.46 -3.04
N LEU A 667 22.18 11.37 -2.42
CA LEU A 667 20.77 11.20 -2.06
C LEU A 667 20.29 12.26 -1.08
N HIS A 668 21.14 12.63 -0.11
CA HIS A 668 20.81 13.67 0.86
C HIS A 668 20.68 15.03 0.16
N GLU A 669 21.56 15.34 -0.79
CA GLU A 669 21.47 16.56 -1.60
C GLU A 669 20.22 16.56 -2.52
N GLU A 670 19.89 15.43 -3.14
CA GLU A 670 18.68 15.25 -3.95
C GLU A 670 17.39 15.47 -3.13
N LEU A 671 17.34 14.99 -1.88
CA LEU A 671 16.13 15.04 -1.05
C LEU A 671 16.01 16.30 -0.17
N HIS A 672 17.14 16.83 0.29
CA HIS A 672 17.19 17.91 1.29
C HIS A 672 17.91 19.16 0.79
N THR A 673 18.36 19.20 -0.46
CA THR A 673 19.06 20.32 -1.12
C THR A 673 20.42 20.71 -0.51
N TYR A 674 21.00 19.86 0.34
CA TYR A 674 22.35 20.02 0.88
C TYR A 674 22.99 18.67 1.22
N ALA A 675 24.30 18.62 1.40
CA ALA A 675 25.02 17.48 1.97
C ALA A 675 26.22 17.97 2.80
N CYS A 676 26.41 17.39 3.99
CA CYS A 676 27.54 17.69 4.88
C CYS A 676 28.72 16.75 4.56
N ARG A 677 29.33 16.92 3.38
CA ARG A 677 30.40 16.01 2.90
C ARG A 677 31.65 15.98 3.79
N ASP A 678 31.86 17.02 4.59
CA ASP A 678 32.97 17.10 5.55
C ASP A 678 32.68 16.37 6.87
N GLU A 679 31.43 15.96 7.11
CA GLU A 679 31.05 15.19 8.28
C GLU A 679 31.08 13.69 7.99
N GLU A 680 31.70 12.93 8.90
CA GLU A 680 31.70 11.47 8.81
C GLU A 680 30.30 10.91 9.13
N PRO A 681 29.64 10.20 8.20
CA PRO A 681 28.34 9.61 8.47
C PRO A 681 28.41 8.47 9.49
N ILE A 682 27.30 8.23 10.16
CA ILE A 682 27.08 7.12 11.08
C ILE A 682 26.25 6.07 10.37
N LEU A 683 26.78 4.84 10.28
CA LEU A 683 25.98 3.66 9.95
C LEU A 683 25.15 3.33 11.18
N ARG A 684 23.82 3.28 11.05
CA ARG A 684 22.89 2.95 12.14
C ARG A 684 22.33 1.53 12.04
N GLY A 685 22.29 0.98 10.84
CA GLY A 685 21.73 -0.34 10.63
C GLY A 685 21.95 -0.88 9.22
N LEU A 686 21.64 -2.16 9.08
CA LEU A 686 21.68 -2.91 7.84
C LEU A 686 20.28 -3.44 7.56
N ARG A 687 19.89 -3.44 6.29
CA ARG A 687 18.62 -4.01 5.83
C ARG A 687 18.86 -4.94 4.66
N LEU A 688 18.16 -6.07 4.67
CA LEU A 688 18.16 -7.06 3.61
C LEU A 688 16.73 -7.32 3.14
N LYS A 689 16.43 -6.88 1.92
CA LYS A 689 15.19 -7.24 1.23
C LYS A 689 15.46 -8.47 0.36
N THR A 690 14.85 -9.59 0.73
CA THR A 690 14.93 -10.86 0.00
C THR A 690 13.65 -11.08 -0.78
N MET A 691 13.76 -11.20 -2.11
CA MET A 691 12.64 -11.50 -3.00
C MET A 691 12.75 -12.94 -3.50
N ALA A 692 11.70 -13.74 -3.37
CA ALA A 692 11.58 -15.02 -4.06
C ALA A 692 10.64 -14.87 -5.25
N MET A 693 11.22 -14.91 -6.45
CA MET A 693 10.47 -14.68 -7.68
C MET A 693 9.55 -15.86 -8.00
N ASP A 694 8.27 -15.59 -8.23
CA ASP A 694 7.28 -16.57 -8.68
C ASP A 694 6.97 -16.41 -10.18
N VAL A 695 6.46 -17.48 -10.79
CA VAL A 695 5.95 -17.42 -12.17
C VAL A 695 4.67 -16.60 -12.14
N LYS A 696 4.64 -15.49 -12.87
CA LYS A 696 3.45 -14.63 -12.94
C LYS A 696 2.45 -15.15 -13.97
N PRO A 697 1.14 -15.03 -13.74
CA PRO A 697 0.16 -15.32 -14.77
C PRO A 697 0.41 -14.42 -15.99
N ALA A 698 0.32 -14.99 -17.18
CA ALA A 698 0.44 -14.22 -18.41
C ALA A 698 -0.73 -13.22 -18.51
N LEU A 699 -0.41 -11.94 -18.63
CA LEU A 699 -1.38 -10.91 -18.99
C LEU A 699 -1.65 -11.05 -20.49
N THR A 700 -2.77 -11.69 -20.84
CA THR A 700 -3.06 -12.03 -22.24
C THR A 700 -3.46 -10.81 -23.04
N ARG A 701 -2.96 -10.74 -24.29
CA ARG A 701 -3.39 -9.74 -25.27
C ARG A 701 -4.85 -9.99 -25.64
N VAL A 702 -5.67 -8.93 -25.61
CA VAL A 702 -7.08 -9.05 -26.01
C VAL A 702 -7.13 -9.44 -27.48
N ALA A 703 -7.74 -10.60 -27.78
CA ALA A 703 -7.95 -11.05 -29.14
C ALA A 703 -8.83 -10.04 -29.89
N ARG A 704 -8.52 -9.80 -31.18
CA ARG A 704 -9.33 -8.93 -32.05
C ARG A 704 -10.75 -9.52 -32.15
N ARG A 705 -11.77 -8.80 -31.67
CA ARG A 705 -13.17 -9.25 -31.72
C ARG A 705 -13.84 -8.91 -33.06
N ALA A 706 -14.92 -9.65 -33.33
CA ALA A 706 -15.73 -9.62 -34.55
C ALA A 706 -16.49 -8.27 -34.75
N PRO A 707 -17.00 -7.98 -35.97
CA PRO A 707 -17.52 -6.66 -36.35
C PRO A 707 -18.82 -6.31 -35.62
N GLY A 708 -18.92 -5.06 -35.15
CA GLY A 708 -20.15 -4.46 -34.62
C GLY A 708 -19.84 -3.13 -33.94
N SER A 709 -20.75 -2.14 -34.02
CA SER A 709 -20.53 -0.83 -33.38
C SER A 709 -20.48 -0.99 -31.86
N PRO A 710 -19.41 -0.55 -31.17
CA PRO A 710 -19.35 -0.55 -29.71
C PRO A 710 -20.20 0.55 -29.07
N ARG A 711 -20.83 1.42 -29.87
CA ARG A 711 -21.68 2.51 -29.38
C ARG A 711 -23.05 1.97 -28.94
N LEU A 712 -23.42 2.20 -27.69
CA LEU A 712 -24.68 1.77 -27.08
C LEU A 712 -25.80 2.80 -27.23
N GLY A 713 -25.45 4.08 -27.45
CA GLY A 713 -26.42 5.17 -27.54
C GLY A 713 -25.83 6.50 -27.10
N ALA A 714 -26.65 7.33 -26.47
CA ALA A 714 -26.23 8.58 -25.83
C ALA A 714 -27.03 8.82 -24.54
N ARG A 715 -26.41 9.48 -23.56
CA ARG A 715 -27.02 9.89 -22.29
C ARG A 715 -26.67 11.35 -22.02
N ARG A 716 -27.57 12.10 -21.38
CA ARG A 716 -27.27 13.47 -20.96
C ARG A 716 -26.27 13.43 -19.80
N ALA A 717 -25.12 14.06 -19.99
CA ALA A 717 -24.10 14.21 -18.94
C ALA A 717 -23.66 15.68 -18.86
N TYR A 718 -23.31 16.13 -17.67
CA TYR A 718 -23.03 17.53 -17.38
C TYR A 718 -21.55 17.86 -17.64
N PHE A 719 -21.28 18.78 -18.56
CA PHE A 719 -19.94 19.28 -18.87
C PHE A 719 -20.01 20.80 -19.09
N ASP A 720 -19.00 21.54 -18.66
CA ASP A 720 -18.86 22.99 -18.91
C ASP A 720 -20.14 23.80 -18.59
N GLY A 721 -20.80 23.49 -17.48
CA GLY A 721 -21.98 24.22 -17.02
C GLY A 721 -23.32 23.76 -17.62
N ARG A 722 -23.35 22.74 -18.49
CA ARG A 722 -24.59 22.29 -19.17
C ARG A 722 -24.63 20.79 -19.43
N PHE A 723 -25.83 20.26 -19.62
CA PHE A 723 -26.01 18.87 -20.07
C PHE A 723 -25.81 18.72 -21.57
N VAL A 724 -24.97 17.78 -21.96
CA VAL A 724 -24.66 17.43 -23.36
C VAL A 724 -25.09 15.99 -23.64
N ALA A 725 -25.67 15.74 -24.81
CA ALA A 725 -25.97 14.38 -25.28
C ALA A 725 -24.64 13.65 -25.58
N THR A 726 -24.24 12.76 -24.67
CA THR A 726 -22.91 12.19 -24.62
C THR A 726 -22.94 10.75 -25.12
N PRO A 727 -22.19 10.40 -26.17
CA PRO A 727 -22.12 9.03 -26.68
C PRO A 727 -21.63 8.04 -25.61
N ILE A 728 -22.31 6.89 -25.54
CA ILE A 728 -21.97 5.78 -24.65
C ILE A 728 -21.34 4.65 -25.44
N TYR A 729 -20.22 4.12 -24.97
CA TYR A 729 -19.51 2.99 -25.55
C TYR A 729 -19.45 1.81 -24.58
N ASP A 730 -19.65 0.61 -25.11
CA ASP A 730 -19.42 -0.66 -24.43
C ASP A 730 -17.91 -0.97 -24.45
N GLY A 731 -17.25 -0.77 -23.30
CA GLY A 731 -15.81 -0.98 -23.13
C GLY A 731 -15.35 -2.39 -23.53
N PRO A 732 -16.03 -3.48 -23.11
CA PRO A 732 -15.75 -4.84 -23.57
C PRO A 732 -15.82 -5.09 -25.09
N ARG A 733 -16.48 -4.20 -25.85
CA ARG A 733 -16.59 -4.30 -27.33
C ARG A 733 -15.60 -3.41 -28.07
N LEU A 734 -14.83 -2.57 -27.38
CA LEU A 734 -13.83 -1.72 -28.02
C LEU A 734 -12.66 -2.54 -28.56
N SER A 735 -12.21 -2.17 -29.77
CA SER A 735 -11.08 -2.82 -30.43
C SER A 735 -9.75 -2.16 -30.06
N PRO A 736 -8.63 -2.91 -30.04
CA PRO A 736 -7.31 -2.32 -29.94
C PRO A 736 -7.08 -1.22 -30.97
N ARG A 737 -6.39 -0.15 -30.56
CA ARG A 737 -6.08 1.09 -31.30
C ARG A 737 -7.29 1.95 -31.63
N GLN A 738 -8.50 1.59 -31.21
CA GLN A 738 -9.67 2.44 -31.39
C GLN A 738 -9.51 3.72 -30.55
N ALA A 739 -9.75 4.86 -31.19
CA ALA A 739 -9.72 6.17 -30.55
C ALA A 739 -11.15 6.68 -30.30
N ILE A 740 -11.35 7.32 -29.14
CA ILE A 740 -12.62 7.92 -28.73
C ILE A 740 -12.33 9.36 -28.32
N LEU A 741 -13.05 10.30 -28.92
CA LEU A 741 -12.95 11.72 -28.61
C LEU A 741 -14.03 12.09 -27.58
N GLY A 742 -13.66 12.91 -26.61
CA GLY A 742 -14.59 13.47 -25.64
C GLY A 742 -15.45 14.62 -26.21
N PRO A 743 -16.62 14.91 -25.61
CA PRO A 743 -17.21 14.23 -24.46
C PRO A 743 -17.75 12.85 -24.84
N ALA A 744 -17.36 11.81 -24.09
CA ALA A 744 -17.83 10.44 -24.25
C ALA A 744 -17.74 9.67 -22.93
N ILE A 745 -18.54 8.61 -22.79
CA ILE A 745 -18.49 7.72 -21.63
C ILE A 745 -18.27 6.30 -22.12
N ILE A 746 -17.30 5.61 -21.52
CA ILE A 746 -17.02 4.19 -21.77
C ILE A 746 -17.49 3.42 -20.53
N GLU A 747 -18.45 2.52 -20.71
CA GLU A 747 -18.98 1.67 -19.67
C GLU A 747 -18.19 0.34 -19.64
N GLU A 748 -17.52 0.09 -18.53
CA GLU A 748 -16.99 -1.23 -18.18
C GLU A 748 -17.92 -1.88 -17.15
N PRO A 749 -17.87 -3.21 -16.98
CA PRO A 749 -18.72 -3.88 -15.99
C PRO A 749 -18.59 -3.32 -14.58
N PHE A 750 -17.39 -2.90 -14.16
CA PHE A 750 -17.12 -2.49 -12.78
C PHE A 750 -16.56 -1.06 -12.63
N THR A 751 -16.52 -0.27 -13.71
CA THR A 751 -16.14 1.15 -13.65
C THR A 751 -16.74 1.91 -14.83
N THR A 752 -16.71 3.23 -14.76
CA THR A 752 -17.10 4.11 -15.86
C THR A 752 -15.95 5.05 -16.15
N ILE A 753 -15.51 5.11 -17.41
CA ILE A 753 -14.44 6.01 -17.84
C ILE A 753 -15.08 7.20 -18.53
N VAL A 754 -14.92 8.38 -17.95
CA VAL A 754 -15.41 9.63 -18.53
C VAL A 754 -14.30 10.27 -19.34
N ILE A 755 -14.52 10.45 -20.64
CA ILE A 755 -13.61 11.15 -21.54
C ILE A 755 -14.15 12.57 -21.68
N TYR A 756 -13.53 13.51 -20.99
CA TYR A 756 -13.99 14.90 -20.92
C TYR A 756 -13.78 15.64 -22.25
N PRO A 757 -14.49 16.76 -22.49
CA PRO A 757 -14.23 17.61 -23.66
C PRO A 757 -12.74 17.92 -23.83
N GLY A 758 -12.24 17.81 -25.07
CA GLY A 758 -10.81 18.04 -25.37
C GLY A 758 -9.88 16.87 -25.01
N GLN A 759 -10.41 15.75 -24.51
CA GLN A 759 -9.62 14.54 -24.25
C GLN A 759 -9.80 13.49 -25.36
N ARG A 760 -8.79 12.64 -25.50
CA ARG A 760 -8.78 11.52 -26.44
C ARG A 760 -8.34 10.23 -25.76
N ALA A 761 -9.22 9.24 -25.71
CA ALA A 761 -8.88 7.90 -25.27
C ALA A 761 -8.43 7.03 -26.45
N THR A 762 -7.44 6.16 -26.22
CA THR A 762 -7.00 5.13 -27.15
C THR A 762 -6.86 3.80 -26.42
N VAL A 763 -7.42 2.74 -27.00
CA VAL A 763 -7.29 1.37 -26.46
C VAL A 763 -5.97 0.76 -26.91
N ASP A 764 -5.15 0.23 -26.00
CA ASP A 764 -3.90 -0.44 -26.36
C ASP A 764 -4.14 -1.91 -26.81
N THR A 765 -3.06 -2.63 -27.13
CA THR A 765 -3.13 -4.05 -27.55
C THR A 765 -3.50 -5.03 -26.44
N SER A 766 -3.44 -4.57 -25.19
CA SER A 766 -3.80 -5.31 -24.00
C SER A 766 -5.20 -4.91 -23.48
N GLY A 767 -5.90 -4.03 -24.20
CA GLY A 767 -7.23 -3.53 -23.85
C GLY A 767 -7.25 -2.40 -22.83
N ASN A 768 -6.09 -1.90 -22.37
CA ASN A 768 -6.04 -0.76 -21.45
C ASN A 768 -6.32 0.55 -22.19
N TYR A 769 -6.64 1.60 -21.43
CA TYR A 769 -6.92 2.92 -21.98
C TYR A 769 -5.76 3.86 -21.70
N THR A 770 -5.28 4.55 -22.75
CA THR A 770 -4.44 5.74 -22.60
C THR A 770 -5.28 6.95 -22.99
N ILE A 771 -5.38 7.95 -22.11
CA ILE A 771 -6.12 9.19 -22.36
C ILE A 771 -5.13 10.34 -22.43
N ALA A 772 -5.15 11.08 -23.54
CA ALA A 772 -4.43 12.32 -23.68
C ALA A 772 -5.32 13.49 -23.23
N VAL A 773 -4.75 14.41 -22.45
CA VAL A 773 -5.40 15.61 -21.92
C VAL A 773 -4.79 16.84 -22.58
N GLY A 774 -5.64 17.67 -23.19
CA GLY A 774 -5.24 18.84 -23.98
C GLY A 774 -5.32 18.59 -25.49
N LYS A 775 -5.45 19.68 -26.26
CA LYS A 775 -5.38 19.63 -27.72
C LYS A 775 -3.91 19.46 -28.13
N ASP A 776 -3.61 18.40 -28.88
CA ASP A 776 -2.39 18.36 -29.70
C ASP A 776 -2.40 19.50 -30.73
#